data_AF-A0A0G0I249-F1
#
_entry.id   AF-A0A0G0I249-F1
#
_cell.length_a   1.000
_cell.length_b   1.000
_cell.length_c   1.000
_cell.angle_alpha   90.00
_cell.angle_beta   90.00
_cell.angle_gamma   90.00
#
_symmetry.space_group_name_H-M   'P 1'
#
loop_
_entity.id
_entity.type
_entity.pdbx_description
1 polymer ?
#
loop_
_entity_poly.entity_id
_entity_poly.type
_entity_poly.pdbx_seq_one_letter_code
_entity_poly.pdbx_strand_id
1 'polypeptide(L)'
;MRTQRGFTLIELIVVTSIIVVLLGFITINLVNSQQKASLTSTGEILLADLKQQQLKSMIGDTEGRDSSDTYGIHFDSNKYVLFHGLIYSPFDPSNSVINLEDNMQFNNAGFENSFKYSWGNYTSRIIMKNFQKGQSLVEIIIVMGLSIIILPALLTGLISSRQGKAQQSQRTQAVYLLNETVDAVRSVRERGWAGFAVNGIFHTAIASGSWILSPGLATINGLTQSVVVEDVNRDSGGAITSSGGTLDPSSKKVDISISWEQPYLSTVSATLFLTRYLENNSFTQTTAADFDVGTKSGTIVTNTAGGEVTLGAGGYGDWCAPNLSITALDLPKSGAANALTAIEGKAFAGTGNDSSGVSFANIAITNTNPPTANITGTFDGYKTNAVFGETNYAYIATDNNSKEVIIVDLATNPYTEAGYFNAPFNADGNGVFVAGNTGFMTTDHFLYSFNLSSRSGSRPQLGSVLVTLFGNLQKVYIVGNYAYIAVDGLAAKELSIIDISNPSNMSEVGYADVNSAGGKEVYVNSSGTRAYLATGADTGKREFFVIDVSSKNGSRPILGSYEAQGMSPKGVTVVTGNKAILVGTNAEEYQVIDVSNESAPVRCGGLNIDSGVNGISSVLEQDGDAYSYIVTGDISAEFKIIEGGPGGQYASAGTFISGPFDAGYQTAFNRFDVSVNRPNVSDIQFQVAVAPAVGGNCSEVIFDFVGPGATSSDFFTTSVTSGIQSFSFVIPPSLNPGRCFKYKAFLSTTDPLSTPIFYDMTGNYSP
;
A
#
# COMPACT_ATOMS: atom_id res chain seq x y z
N MET A 1 51.44 27.70 42.90
CA MET A 1 52.54 27.00 43.60
C MET A 1 51.96 26.09 44.66
N ARG A 2 51.92 24.77 44.42
CA ARG A 2 51.52 23.77 45.43
C ARG A 2 52.77 23.38 46.23
N THR A 3 52.80 23.71 47.52
CA THR A 3 53.83 23.30 48.46
C THR A 3 53.90 21.77 48.53
N GLN A 4 55.00 21.17 48.09
CA GLN A 4 55.30 19.77 48.39
C GLN A 4 55.60 19.67 49.88
N ARG A 5 54.71 19.02 50.64
CA ARG A 5 54.95 18.69 52.05
C ARG A 5 55.91 17.51 52.08
N GLY A 6 57.14 17.74 52.53
CA GLY A 6 58.10 16.67 52.81
C GLY A 6 57.64 15.83 54.00
N PHE A 7 57.99 14.55 54.00
CA PHE A 7 57.71 13.63 55.10
C PHE A 7 58.32 14.15 56.40
N THR A 8 57.56 14.11 57.48
CA THR A 8 58.04 14.51 58.80
C THR A 8 58.99 13.45 59.36
N LEU A 9 59.96 13.87 60.19
CA LEU A 9 60.88 12.95 60.87
C LEU A 9 60.10 11.87 61.67
N ILE A 10 58.93 12.22 62.20
CA ILE A 10 58.05 11.29 62.91
C ILE A 10 57.52 10.19 61.98
N GLU A 11 57.08 10.53 60.77
CA GLU A 11 56.58 9.57 59.79
C GLU A 11 57.70 8.63 59.33
N LEU A 12 58.91 9.15 59.15
CA LEU A 12 60.06 8.36 58.72
C LEU A 12 60.51 7.38 59.81
N ILE A 13 60.46 7.78 61.08
CA ILE A 13 60.72 6.91 62.23
C ILE A 13 59.64 5.81 62.33
N VAL A 14 58.37 6.14 62.15
CA VAL A 14 57.29 5.15 62.20
C VAL A 14 57.43 4.12 61.07
N VAL A 15 57.71 4.55 59.85
CA VAL A 15 57.88 3.65 58.70
C VAL A 15 59.11 2.76 58.86
N THR A 16 60.24 3.31 59.31
CA THR A 16 61.46 2.51 59.55
C THR A 16 61.28 1.52 60.70
N SER A 17 60.53 1.89 61.75
CA SER A 17 60.19 0.98 62.85
C SER A 17 59.41 -0.23 62.37
N ILE A 18 58.40 -0.02 61.52
CA ILE A 18 57.56 -1.09 60.97
C ILE A 18 58.38 -2.03 60.07
N ILE A 19 59.30 -1.48 59.26
CA ILE A 19 60.18 -2.27 58.38
C ILE A 19 61.15 -3.15 59.19
N VAL A 20 61.74 -2.62 60.27
CA VAL A 20 62.66 -3.38 61.13
C VAL A 20 61.93 -4.53 61.84
N VAL A 21 60.70 -4.33 62.30
CA VAL A 21 59.88 -5.38 62.92
C VAL A 21 59.52 -6.48 61.91
N LEU A 22 59.13 -6.11 60.69
CA LEU A 22 58.84 -7.07 59.62
C LEU A 22 60.07 -7.92 59.24
N LEU A 23 61.26 -7.30 59.16
CA LEU A 23 62.51 -8.01 58.90
C LEU A 23 62.88 -9.00 60.02
N GLY A 24 62.57 -8.66 61.28
CA GLY A 24 62.75 -9.57 62.42
C GLY A 24 61.87 -10.83 62.36
N PHE A 25 60.65 -10.74 61.81
CA PHE A 25 59.79 -11.92 61.64
C PHE A 25 60.25 -12.83 60.49
N ILE A 26 60.82 -12.27 59.43
CA ILE A 26 61.32 -13.05 58.28
C ILE A 26 62.53 -13.90 58.69
N THR A 27 63.44 -13.38 59.51
CA THR A 27 64.62 -14.12 59.97
C THR A 27 64.27 -15.27 60.92
N ILE A 28 63.30 -15.10 61.82
CA ILE A 28 62.84 -16.17 62.73
C ILE A 28 62.20 -17.33 61.96
N ASN A 29 61.43 -17.03 60.91
CA ASN A 29 60.78 -18.07 60.10
C ASN A 29 61.79 -18.84 59.24
N LEU A 30 62.87 -18.17 58.79
CA LEU A 30 63.94 -18.77 57.99
C LEU A 30 64.76 -19.80 58.79
N VAL A 31 65.07 -19.51 60.07
CA VAL A 31 65.84 -20.41 60.95
C VAL A 31 65.06 -21.71 61.24
N ASN A 32 63.74 -21.61 61.48
CA ASN A 32 62.90 -22.79 61.69
C ASN A 32 62.77 -23.66 60.42
N SER A 33 62.79 -23.03 59.24
CA SER A 33 62.78 -23.75 57.96
C SER A 33 64.10 -24.46 57.70
N GLN A 34 65.24 -23.83 58.01
CA GLN A 34 66.56 -24.46 57.88
C GLN A 34 66.69 -25.69 58.79
N GLN A 35 66.28 -25.60 60.06
CA GLN A 35 66.35 -26.72 60.99
C GLN A 35 65.47 -27.91 60.55
N LYS A 36 64.27 -27.65 60.00
CA LYS A 36 63.41 -28.72 59.44
C LYS A 36 64.01 -29.35 58.18
N ALA A 37 64.60 -28.54 57.31
CA ALA A 37 65.22 -29.03 56.08
C ALA A 37 66.44 -29.92 56.37
N SER A 38 67.33 -29.49 57.28
CA SER A 38 68.48 -30.28 57.73
C SER A 38 68.04 -31.62 58.36
N LEU A 39 67.09 -31.59 59.31
CA LEU A 39 66.57 -32.82 59.94
C LEU A 39 65.97 -33.80 58.93
N THR A 40 65.24 -33.29 57.93
CA THR A 40 64.64 -34.11 56.88
C THR A 40 65.72 -34.74 56.01
N SER A 41 66.71 -33.95 55.59
CA SER A 41 67.82 -34.41 54.75
C SER A 41 68.67 -35.48 55.45
N THR A 42 69.05 -35.25 56.73
CA THR A 42 69.79 -36.25 57.50
C THR A 42 68.97 -37.52 57.76
N GLY A 43 67.66 -37.39 57.97
CA GLY A 43 66.75 -38.54 58.07
C GLY A 43 66.66 -39.36 56.77
N GLU A 44 66.65 -38.70 55.62
CA GLU A 44 66.66 -39.35 54.30
C GLU A 44 67.98 -40.07 54.02
N ILE A 45 69.12 -39.46 54.36
CA ILE A 45 70.46 -40.07 54.21
C ILE A 45 70.55 -41.32 55.09
N LEU A 46 70.17 -41.23 56.37
CA LEU A 46 70.18 -42.38 57.26
C LEU A 46 69.27 -43.52 56.77
N LEU A 47 68.10 -43.19 56.22
CA LEU A 47 67.19 -44.18 55.63
C LEU A 47 67.80 -44.84 54.38
N ALA A 48 68.51 -44.07 53.55
CA ALA A 48 69.21 -44.59 52.39
C ALA A 48 70.32 -45.56 52.80
N ASP A 49 71.11 -45.21 53.81
CA ASP A 49 72.17 -46.07 54.34
C ASP A 49 71.61 -47.35 54.96
N LEU A 50 70.51 -47.27 55.72
CA LEU A 50 69.81 -48.45 56.25
C LEU A 50 69.37 -49.40 55.13
N LYS A 51 68.76 -48.86 54.07
CA LYS A 51 68.36 -49.65 52.90
C LYS A 51 69.56 -50.22 52.15
N GLN A 52 70.66 -49.49 52.06
CA GLN A 52 71.88 -49.96 51.42
C GLN A 52 72.50 -51.13 52.19
N GLN A 53 72.62 -51.04 53.52
CA GLN A 53 73.12 -52.15 54.35
C GLN A 53 72.18 -53.36 54.29
N GLN A 54 70.85 -53.11 54.26
CA GLN A 54 69.87 -54.18 54.02
C GLN A 54 70.08 -54.85 52.66
N LEU A 55 70.26 -54.07 51.59
CA LEU A 55 70.50 -54.59 50.24
C LEU A 55 71.78 -55.42 50.18
N LYS A 56 72.89 -54.91 50.74
CA LYS A 56 74.17 -55.62 50.82
C LYS A 56 74.04 -56.98 51.52
N SER A 57 73.26 -57.04 52.61
CA SER A 57 72.95 -58.30 53.29
C SER A 57 72.05 -59.25 52.47
N MET A 58 71.08 -58.70 51.72
CA MET A 58 70.16 -59.50 50.91
C MET A 58 70.81 -60.11 49.67
N ILE A 59 71.72 -59.38 49.01
CA ILE A 59 72.44 -59.86 47.83
C ILE A 59 73.67 -60.70 48.19
N GLY A 60 74.03 -60.74 49.48
CA GLY A 60 75.24 -61.40 49.95
C GLY A 60 76.51 -60.76 49.41
N ASP A 61 76.53 -59.42 49.39
CA ASP A 61 77.67 -58.64 48.93
C ASP A 61 78.91 -59.02 49.76
N THR A 62 79.99 -59.42 49.11
CA THR A 62 81.22 -59.79 49.82
C THR A 62 82.19 -58.61 49.93
N GLU A 63 81.95 -57.50 49.23
CA GLU A 63 82.89 -56.38 49.10
C GLU A 63 84.31 -56.85 48.69
N GLY A 64 84.41 -57.96 47.95
CA GLY A 64 85.67 -58.57 47.51
C GLY A 64 86.26 -59.62 48.46
N ARG A 65 85.54 -60.03 49.52
CA ARG A 65 85.92 -61.12 50.45
C ARG A 65 85.49 -62.51 49.97
N ASP A 66 86.08 -63.55 50.57
CA ASP A 66 85.84 -64.97 50.23
C ASP A 66 84.47 -65.52 50.69
N SER A 67 83.79 -64.84 51.61
CA SER A 67 82.48 -65.25 52.14
C SER A 67 81.52 -64.06 52.25
N SER A 68 80.23 -64.32 52.01
CA SER A 68 79.14 -63.37 52.24
C SER A 68 78.99 -63.04 53.73
N ASP A 69 78.84 -61.75 54.03
CA ASP A 69 78.70 -61.21 55.38
C ASP A 69 77.30 -60.62 55.62
N THR A 70 77.00 -60.38 56.90
CA THR A 70 75.84 -59.57 57.30
C THR A 70 76.24 -58.12 57.45
N TYR A 71 75.33 -57.19 57.20
CA TYR A 71 75.61 -55.76 57.21
C TYR A 71 74.68 -55.04 58.19
N GLY A 72 75.18 -54.00 58.84
CA GLY A 72 74.44 -53.29 59.87
C GLY A 72 74.88 -51.85 60.09
N ILE A 73 74.13 -51.17 60.96
CA ILE A 73 74.41 -49.79 61.40
C ILE A 73 74.46 -49.73 62.91
N HIS A 74 75.52 -49.16 63.46
CA HIS A 74 75.69 -48.83 64.87
C HIS A 74 75.43 -47.34 65.11
N PHE A 75 74.61 -47.01 66.11
CA PHE A 75 74.22 -45.63 66.42
C PHE A 75 74.92 -45.12 67.67
N ASP A 76 75.65 -44.02 67.54
CA ASP A 76 76.23 -43.25 68.64
C ASP A 76 75.42 -41.98 68.91
N SER A 77 75.80 -41.14 69.88
CA SER A 77 75.05 -39.93 70.22
C SER A 77 75.03 -38.88 69.11
N ASN A 78 76.14 -38.70 68.39
CA ASN A 78 76.33 -37.66 67.39
C ASN A 78 76.81 -38.19 66.02
N LYS A 79 76.80 -39.50 65.83
CA LYS A 79 77.25 -40.17 64.60
C LYS A 79 76.59 -41.54 64.48
N TYR A 80 76.67 -42.15 63.30
CA TYR A 80 76.38 -43.56 63.12
C TYR A 80 77.45 -44.22 62.25
N VAL A 81 77.63 -45.53 62.40
CA VAL A 81 78.71 -46.29 61.78
C VAL A 81 78.12 -47.46 60.99
N LEU A 82 78.45 -47.56 59.71
CA LEU A 82 78.13 -48.70 58.86
C LEU A 82 79.20 -49.78 59.05
N PHE A 83 78.80 -51.02 59.29
CA PHE A 83 79.71 -52.14 59.55
C PHE A 83 79.23 -53.43 58.89
N HIS A 84 80.14 -54.39 58.73
CA HIS A 84 79.82 -55.77 58.35
C HIS A 84 80.16 -56.73 59.49
N GLY A 85 79.47 -57.87 59.52
CA GLY A 85 79.50 -58.84 60.61
C GLY A 85 78.21 -58.85 61.45
N LEU A 86 78.06 -59.90 62.27
CA LEU A 86 76.88 -60.09 63.11
C LEU A 86 76.81 -59.15 64.31
N ILE A 87 77.95 -58.63 64.75
CA ILE A 87 78.12 -57.77 65.92
C ILE A 87 79.11 -56.67 65.54
N TYR A 88 78.82 -55.42 65.89
CA TYR A 88 79.71 -54.30 65.64
C TYR A 88 81.05 -54.45 66.36
N SER A 89 82.15 -54.27 65.62
CA SER A 89 83.51 -54.19 66.17
C SER A 89 84.08 -52.79 65.91
N PRO A 90 84.36 -51.98 66.95
CA PRO A 90 84.78 -50.60 66.76
C PRO A 90 86.17 -50.43 66.15
N PHE A 91 87.00 -51.48 66.16
CA PHE A 91 88.36 -51.45 65.61
C PHE A 91 88.46 -52.08 64.22
N ASP A 92 87.32 -52.46 63.61
CA ASP A 92 87.32 -52.97 62.24
C ASP A 92 87.66 -51.84 61.25
N PRO A 93 88.75 -51.96 60.45
CA PRO A 93 89.13 -50.95 59.47
C PRO A 93 88.11 -50.78 58.33
N SER A 94 87.15 -51.70 58.16
CA SER A 94 86.09 -51.61 57.15
C SER A 94 84.94 -50.66 57.52
N ASN A 95 84.88 -50.22 58.78
CA ASN A 95 83.80 -49.37 59.28
C ASN A 95 83.76 -48.01 58.57
N SER A 96 82.55 -47.55 58.22
CA SER A 96 82.33 -46.22 57.66
C SER A 96 81.56 -45.33 58.64
N VAL A 97 82.11 -44.17 59.00
CA VAL A 97 81.56 -43.28 60.03
C VAL A 97 80.88 -42.06 59.40
N ILE A 98 79.63 -41.79 59.79
CA ILE A 98 78.85 -40.62 59.37
C ILE A 98 78.54 -39.76 60.60
N ASN A 99 79.04 -38.53 60.62
CA ASN A 99 78.78 -37.56 61.70
C ASN A 99 77.48 -36.77 61.43
N LEU A 100 76.72 -36.49 62.50
CA LEU A 100 75.58 -35.57 62.45
C LEU A 100 76.06 -34.11 62.55
N GLU A 101 75.22 -33.15 62.14
CA GLU A 101 75.50 -31.72 62.36
C GLU A 101 75.46 -31.37 63.88
N ASP A 102 76.20 -30.34 64.30
CA ASP A 102 76.44 -29.98 65.72
C ASP A 102 75.17 -29.75 66.56
N ASN A 103 74.00 -29.58 65.93
CA ASN A 103 72.71 -29.35 66.56
C ASN A 103 71.80 -30.60 66.58
N MET A 104 72.30 -31.78 66.18
CA MET A 104 71.54 -33.04 66.12
C MET A 104 72.20 -34.13 66.98
N GLN A 105 71.36 -34.90 67.68
CA GLN A 105 71.79 -36.08 68.45
C GLN A 105 70.71 -37.15 68.46
N PHE A 106 71.13 -38.42 68.52
CA PHE A 106 70.22 -39.54 68.74
C PHE A 106 69.82 -39.60 70.22
N ASN A 107 68.52 -39.69 70.49
CA ASN A 107 67.99 -39.69 71.86
C ASN A 107 68.30 -41.00 72.64
N ASN A 108 68.60 -42.09 71.93
CA ASN A 108 69.10 -43.35 72.47
C ASN A 108 70.32 -43.76 71.63
N ALA A 109 71.50 -43.82 72.24
CA ALA A 109 72.75 -44.21 71.59
C ALA A 109 73.27 -45.56 72.11
N GLY A 110 74.17 -46.20 71.38
CA GLY A 110 74.82 -47.45 71.75
C GLY A 110 74.06 -48.72 71.33
N PHE A 111 73.16 -48.62 70.35
CA PHE A 111 72.46 -49.79 69.79
C PHE A 111 72.86 -50.03 68.32
N GLU A 112 72.79 -51.28 67.89
CA GLU A 112 73.07 -51.69 66.51
C GLU A 112 71.83 -52.29 65.85
N ASN A 113 71.77 -52.18 64.52
CA ASN A 113 70.76 -52.82 63.70
C ASN A 113 71.48 -53.62 62.60
N SER A 114 71.48 -54.95 62.71
CA SER A 114 72.11 -55.85 61.74
C SER A 114 71.05 -56.60 60.93
N PHE A 115 71.24 -56.62 59.61
CA PHE A 115 70.35 -57.31 58.68
C PHE A 115 70.90 -58.72 58.42
N LYS A 116 70.10 -59.76 58.69
CA LYS A 116 70.45 -61.16 58.39
C LYS A 116 69.70 -61.64 57.15
N TYR A 117 70.33 -62.55 56.38
CA TYR A 117 69.68 -63.29 55.31
C TYR A 117 68.68 -64.31 55.91
N SER A 118 67.51 -63.82 56.31
CA SER A 118 66.40 -64.62 56.87
C SER A 118 65.10 -63.81 56.82
N TRP A 119 64.01 -64.42 56.35
CA TRP A 119 62.70 -63.80 56.19
C TRP A 119 62.07 -63.46 57.56
N GLY A 120 62.26 -62.23 58.02
CA GLY A 120 61.59 -61.69 59.21
C GLY A 120 61.65 -60.16 59.26
N ASN A 121 60.49 -59.52 59.37
CA ASN A 121 60.35 -58.06 59.41
C ASN A 121 60.76 -57.50 60.79
N TYR A 122 61.80 -56.66 60.84
CA TYR A 122 62.13 -55.82 61.99
C TYR A 122 61.69 -54.38 61.70
N THR A 123 60.88 -53.78 62.58
CA THR A 123 60.54 -52.34 62.52
C THR A 123 61.21 -51.65 63.71
N SER A 124 61.99 -50.59 63.46
CA SER A 124 62.50 -49.69 64.49
C SER A 124 62.06 -48.26 64.19
N ARG A 125 61.62 -47.53 65.22
CA ARG A 125 61.08 -46.17 65.11
C ARG A 125 61.99 -45.21 65.86
N ILE A 126 62.68 -44.33 65.14
CA ILE A 126 63.58 -43.30 65.69
C ILE A 126 62.82 -41.96 65.72
N ILE A 127 62.83 -41.26 66.86
CA ILE A 127 62.19 -39.94 67.03
C ILE A 127 63.24 -38.94 67.53
N MET A 128 63.40 -37.81 66.82
CA MET A 128 64.19 -36.64 67.25
C MET A 128 63.26 -35.46 67.58
N LYS A 129 63.58 -34.66 68.60
CA LYS A 129 62.80 -33.46 69.03
C LYS A 129 63.71 -32.30 69.44
N ASN A 130 63.26 -31.05 69.17
CA ASN A 130 63.87 -29.79 69.65
C ASN A 130 63.11 -29.20 70.87
N PHE A 131 63.83 -28.46 71.71
CA PHE A 131 63.30 -27.75 72.90
C PHE A 131 62.81 -26.32 72.56
N GLN A 132 61.70 -25.88 73.19
CA GLN A 132 61.22 -24.48 73.19
C GLN A 132 61.42 -23.84 74.58
N LYS A 133 61.79 -22.55 74.64
CA LYS A 133 61.82 -21.71 75.86
C LYS A 133 60.60 -20.78 75.92
N GLY A 134 60.10 -20.50 77.13
CA GLY A 134 58.88 -19.70 77.41
C GLY A 134 59.03 -18.17 77.23
N GLN A 135 57.89 -17.48 77.14
CA GLN A 135 57.70 -16.06 76.75
C GLN A 135 57.64 -15.07 77.95
N SER A 136 58.05 -13.81 77.76
CA SER A 136 58.10 -12.74 78.78
C SER A 136 56.85 -11.82 78.79
N LEU A 137 56.49 -11.25 79.96
CA LEU A 137 55.30 -10.39 80.13
C LEU A 137 55.33 -9.10 79.27
N VAL A 138 56.51 -8.53 79.04
CA VAL A 138 56.70 -7.35 78.17
C VAL A 138 56.43 -7.69 76.71
N GLU A 139 56.76 -8.91 76.29
CA GLU A 139 56.49 -9.44 74.96
C GLU A 139 54.97 -9.52 74.71
N ILE A 140 54.19 -9.94 75.72
CA ILE A 140 52.73 -9.97 75.65
C ILE A 140 52.14 -8.55 75.52
N ILE A 141 52.65 -7.55 76.25
CA ILE A 141 52.12 -6.17 76.18
C ILE A 141 52.42 -5.51 74.83
N ILE A 142 53.64 -5.69 74.28
CA ILE A 142 54.00 -5.18 72.96
C ILE A 142 53.18 -5.88 71.87
N VAL A 143 53.01 -7.20 71.97
CA VAL A 143 52.16 -7.96 71.05
C VAL A 143 50.71 -7.51 71.16
N MET A 144 50.15 -7.27 72.35
CA MET A 144 48.79 -6.76 72.52
C MET A 144 48.61 -5.35 71.95
N GLY A 145 49.56 -4.42 72.20
CA GLY A 145 49.50 -3.05 71.67
C GLY A 145 49.58 -3.00 70.14
N LEU A 146 50.51 -3.75 69.54
CA LEU A 146 50.61 -3.88 68.08
C LEU A 146 49.41 -4.63 67.49
N SER A 147 48.89 -5.65 68.19
CA SER A 147 47.68 -6.36 67.81
C SER A 147 46.47 -5.44 67.76
N ILE A 148 46.30 -4.50 68.70
CA ILE A 148 45.19 -3.54 68.68
C ILE A 148 45.24 -2.62 67.46
N ILE A 149 46.42 -2.29 66.95
CA ILE A 149 46.57 -1.44 65.75
C ILE A 149 46.38 -2.27 64.46
N ILE A 150 46.95 -3.47 64.44
CA ILE A 150 47.03 -4.30 63.23
C ILE A 150 45.77 -5.16 63.02
N LEU A 151 45.18 -5.73 64.08
CA LEU A 151 44.00 -6.58 63.94
C LEU A 151 42.81 -5.86 63.32
N PRO A 152 42.44 -4.61 63.66
CA PRO A 152 41.33 -3.93 63.00
C PRO A 152 41.56 -3.75 61.50
N ALA A 153 42.78 -3.38 61.08
CA ALA A 153 43.14 -3.25 59.66
C ALA A 153 43.13 -4.60 58.93
N LEU A 154 43.64 -5.67 59.56
CA LEU A 154 43.59 -7.03 59.01
C LEU A 154 42.16 -7.57 58.95
N LEU A 155 41.34 -7.36 59.99
CA LEU A 155 39.95 -7.80 60.05
C LEU A 155 39.09 -7.05 59.04
N THR A 156 39.24 -5.73 58.91
CA THR A 156 38.53 -4.93 57.89
C THR A 156 39.01 -5.27 56.48
N GLY A 157 40.31 -5.49 56.28
CA GLY A 157 40.87 -6.00 55.02
C GLY A 157 40.34 -7.39 54.66
N LEU A 158 40.21 -8.29 55.63
CA LEU A 158 39.65 -9.64 55.43
C LEU A 158 38.15 -9.59 55.16
N ILE A 159 37.38 -8.77 55.88
CA ILE A 159 35.95 -8.58 55.65
C ILE A 159 35.70 -7.95 54.28
N SER A 160 36.41 -6.88 53.92
CA SER A 160 36.30 -6.24 52.60
C SER A 160 36.78 -7.14 51.47
N SER A 161 37.79 -8.00 51.68
CA SER A 161 38.21 -9.01 50.71
C SER A 161 37.17 -10.12 50.53
N ARG A 162 36.58 -10.64 51.62
CA ARG A 162 35.50 -11.63 51.56
C ARG A 162 34.24 -11.05 50.92
N GLN A 163 33.82 -9.86 51.33
CA GLN A 163 32.68 -9.15 50.74
C GLN A 163 32.96 -8.74 49.31
N GLY A 164 34.18 -8.34 48.96
CA GLY A 164 34.60 -7.99 47.61
C GLY A 164 34.56 -9.20 46.66
N LYS A 165 35.01 -10.38 47.12
CA LYS A 165 34.88 -11.63 46.34
C LYS A 165 33.41 -12.05 46.17
N ALA A 166 32.60 -11.95 47.24
CA ALA A 166 31.17 -12.24 47.17
C ALA A 166 30.44 -11.25 46.23
N GLN A 167 30.75 -9.96 46.32
CA GLN A 167 30.22 -8.90 45.47
C GLN A 167 30.64 -9.08 44.01
N GLN A 168 31.89 -9.45 43.76
CA GLN A 168 32.37 -9.73 42.41
C GLN A 168 31.65 -10.96 41.82
N SER A 169 31.40 -11.99 42.64
CA SER A 169 30.61 -13.15 42.23
C SER A 169 29.17 -12.76 41.87
N GLN A 170 28.51 -11.97 42.73
CA GLN A 170 27.15 -11.47 42.49
C GLN A 170 27.09 -10.58 41.23
N ARG A 171 28.04 -9.65 41.08
CA ARG A 171 28.11 -8.76 39.92
C ARG A 171 28.34 -9.54 38.62
N THR A 172 29.21 -10.54 38.62
CA THR A 172 29.42 -11.39 37.44
C THR A 172 28.14 -12.13 37.07
N GLN A 173 27.42 -12.72 38.05
CA GLN A 173 26.12 -13.35 37.82
C GLN A 173 25.07 -12.34 37.32
N ALA A 174 25.05 -11.13 37.87
CA ALA A 174 24.14 -10.06 37.46
C ALA A 174 24.42 -9.56 36.04
N VAL A 175 25.69 -9.51 35.61
CA VAL A 175 26.05 -9.16 34.23
C VAL A 175 25.66 -10.29 33.26
N TYR A 176 25.83 -11.55 33.65
CA TYR A 176 25.34 -12.68 32.84
C TYR A 176 23.82 -12.62 32.68
N LEU A 177 23.08 -12.44 33.79
CA LEU A 177 21.63 -12.30 33.76
C LEU A 177 21.21 -11.05 32.96
N LEU A 178 21.93 -9.92 33.07
CA LEU A 178 21.65 -8.72 32.29
C LEU A 178 21.78 -8.98 30.79
N ASN A 179 22.86 -9.64 30.35
CA ASN A 179 23.06 -9.98 28.94
C ASN A 179 22.00 -10.97 28.43
N GLU A 180 21.68 -11.99 29.22
CA GLU A 180 20.59 -12.92 28.93
C GLU A 180 19.24 -12.19 28.83
N THR A 181 18.99 -11.23 29.72
CA THR A 181 17.77 -10.39 29.71
C THR A 181 17.72 -9.53 28.45
N VAL A 182 18.83 -8.91 28.06
CA VAL A 182 18.94 -8.10 26.84
C VAL A 182 18.60 -8.96 25.62
N ASP A 183 19.14 -10.18 25.54
CA ASP A 183 18.89 -11.08 24.41
C ASP A 183 17.47 -11.67 24.46
N ALA A 184 16.93 -11.93 25.65
CA ALA A 184 15.54 -12.35 25.84
C ALA A 184 14.56 -11.24 25.42
N VAL A 185 14.82 -9.98 25.79
CA VAL A 185 14.02 -8.82 25.36
C VAL A 185 14.07 -8.66 23.84
N ARG A 186 15.26 -8.79 23.22
CA ARG A 186 15.38 -8.81 21.75
C ARG A 186 14.57 -9.96 21.16
N SER A 187 14.69 -11.17 21.70
CA SER A 187 13.93 -12.34 21.25
C SER A 187 12.42 -12.16 21.36
N VAL A 188 11.93 -11.48 22.41
CA VAL A 188 10.51 -11.13 22.55
C VAL A 188 10.10 -10.10 21.49
N ARG A 189 10.91 -9.06 21.28
CA ARG A 189 10.68 -8.06 20.21
C ARG A 189 10.67 -8.69 18.82
N GLU A 190 11.59 -9.61 18.53
CA GLU A 190 11.64 -10.35 17.25
C GLU A 190 10.43 -11.26 17.04
N ARG A 191 9.71 -11.66 18.11
CA ARG A 191 8.51 -12.50 17.95
C ARG A 191 7.25 -11.69 17.62
N GLY A 192 7.23 -10.39 17.92
CA GLY A 192 6.12 -9.53 17.56
C GLY A 192 6.10 -8.21 18.33
N TRP A 193 5.83 -7.12 17.61
CA TRP A 193 5.81 -5.77 18.16
C TRP A 193 4.67 -5.54 19.14
N ALA A 194 3.45 -5.96 18.82
CA ALA A 194 2.24 -5.66 19.60
C ALA A 194 2.30 -6.14 21.06
N GLY A 195 2.87 -7.33 21.31
CA GLY A 195 3.05 -7.86 22.66
C GLY A 195 4.21 -7.22 23.43
N PHE A 196 5.25 -6.79 22.73
CA PHE A 196 6.43 -6.14 23.30
C PHE A 196 6.19 -4.65 23.62
N ALA A 197 5.48 -3.93 22.76
CA ALA A 197 5.34 -2.47 22.78
C ALA A 197 4.38 -1.94 23.87
N VAL A 198 3.97 -2.78 24.83
CA VAL A 198 3.13 -2.39 25.95
C VAL A 198 4.01 -1.72 27.01
N ASN A 199 3.68 -0.47 27.36
CA ASN A 199 4.44 0.23 28.40
C ASN A 199 4.19 -0.42 29.77
N GLY A 200 5.24 -0.53 30.59
CA GLY A 200 5.13 -1.13 31.91
C GLY A 200 6.44 -1.69 32.43
N ILE A 201 6.35 -2.30 33.62
CA ILE A 201 7.46 -2.99 34.28
C ILE A 201 7.24 -4.50 34.16
N PHE A 202 8.26 -5.21 33.68
CA PHE A 202 8.23 -6.63 33.37
C PHE A 202 9.51 -7.34 33.85
N HIS A 203 9.50 -8.65 33.77
CA HIS A 203 10.66 -9.53 33.89
C HIS A 203 10.60 -10.61 32.80
N THR A 204 11.73 -11.25 32.51
CA THR A 204 11.79 -12.29 31.47
C THR A 204 11.50 -13.66 32.07
N ALA A 205 10.66 -14.45 31.41
CA ALA A 205 10.37 -15.83 31.77
C ALA A 205 10.33 -16.72 30.52
N ILE A 206 10.38 -18.03 30.67
CA ILE A 206 10.21 -18.99 29.57
C ILE A 206 8.83 -19.65 29.69
N ALA A 207 8.02 -19.54 28.64
CA ALA A 207 6.74 -20.24 28.51
C ALA A 207 6.72 -21.00 27.18
N SER A 208 6.32 -22.27 27.21
CA SER A 208 6.24 -23.14 26.02
C SER A 208 7.52 -23.16 25.16
N GLY A 209 8.69 -23.11 25.80
CA GLY A 209 10.00 -23.13 25.11
C GLY A 209 10.44 -21.81 24.49
N SER A 210 9.84 -20.68 24.87
CA SER A 210 10.14 -19.35 24.32
C SER A 210 10.17 -18.25 25.40
N TRP A 211 11.03 -17.24 25.23
CA TRP A 211 11.12 -16.08 26.14
C TRP A 211 9.84 -15.22 26.10
N ILE A 212 9.34 -14.77 27.24
CA ILE A 212 8.19 -13.86 27.37
C ILE A 212 8.49 -12.75 28.38
N LEU A 213 7.81 -11.61 28.26
CA LEU A 213 7.78 -10.57 29.28
C LEU A 213 6.55 -10.77 30.17
N SER A 214 6.79 -11.07 31.44
CA SER A 214 5.75 -11.21 32.46
C SER A 214 5.67 -9.95 33.32
N PRO A 215 4.47 -9.44 33.67
CA PRO A 215 4.34 -8.21 34.46
C PRO A 215 5.03 -8.29 35.83
N GLY A 216 5.60 -7.17 36.28
CA GLY A 216 6.23 -7.01 37.59
C GLY A 216 7.70 -7.43 37.63
N LEU A 217 8.27 -7.37 38.83
CA LEU A 217 9.66 -7.74 39.11
C LEU A 217 9.78 -9.25 39.40
N ALA A 218 10.94 -9.84 39.12
CA ALA A 218 11.23 -11.22 39.52
C ALA A 218 12.57 -11.33 40.25
N THR A 219 12.66 -12.26 41.19
CA THR A 219 13.90 -12.60 41.87
C THR A 219 14.43 -13.94 41.36
N ILE A 220 15.57 -13.92 40.66
CA ILE A 220 16.22 -15.07 40.04
C ILE A 220 17.57 -15.25 40.74
N ASN A 221 17.77 -16.38 41.43
CA ASN A 221 19.01 -16.68 42.16
C ASN A 221 19.47 -15.59 43.15
N GLY A 222 18.52 -14.88 43.77
CA GLY A 222 18.80 -13.77 44.71
C GLY A 222 19.09 -12.41 44.06
N LEU A 223 18.95 -12.31 42.74
CA LEU A 223 19.02 -11.07 41.97
C LEU A 223 17.61 -10.64 41.54
N THR A 224 17.27 -9.37 41.71
CA THR A 224 15.99 -8.79 41.28
C THR A 224 16.11 -8.21 39.88
N GLN A 225 15.35 -8.75 38.94
CA GLN A 225 15.27 -8.34 37.54
C GLN A 225 14.09 -7.38 37.32
N SER A 226 14.34 -6.31 36.57
CA SER A 226 13.36 -5.33 36.08
C SER A 226 13.62 -4.98 34.63
N VAL A 227 12.57 -4.95 33.82
CA VAL A 227 12.56 -4.52 32.42
C VAL A 227 11.44 -3.48 32.27
N VAL A 228 11.80 -2.22 32.05
CA VAL A 228 10.83 -1.13 31.91
C VAL A 228 10.73 -0.75 30.44
N VAL A 229 9.53 -0.83 29.86
CA VAL A 229 9.25 -0.44 28.47
C VAL A 229 8.48 0.89 28.47
N GLU A 230 8.98 1.87 27.72
CA GLU A 230 8.44 3.24 27.64
C GLU A 230 8.35 3.77 26.19
N ASP A 231 7.46 4.74 25.99
CA ASP A 231 7.31 5.48 24.73
C ASP A 231 8.51 6.39 24.43
N VAL A 232 8.71 6.66 23.15
CA VAL A 232 9.73 7.57 22.62
C VAL A 232 9.03 8.71 21.87
N ASN A 233 9.43 9.96 22.15
CA ASN A 233 8.94 11.14 21.41
C ASN A 233 10.05 11.71 20.53
N ARG A 234 9.68 12.29 19.38
CA ARG A 234 10.61 12.96 18.45
C ARG A 234 10.27 14.44 18.27
N ASP A 235 11.31 15.27 18.13
CA ASP A 235 11.16 16.68 17.74
C ASP A 235 10.92 16.84 16.22
N SER A 236 10.74 18.09 15.77
CA SER A 236 10.53 18.41 14.34
C SER A 236 11.72 18.10 13.44
N GLY A 237 12.92 17.90 14.02
CA GLY A 237 14.12 17.45 13.33
C GLY A 237 14.26 15.92 13.29
N GLY A 238 13.33 15.18 13.91
CA GLY A 238 13.34 13.73 13.99
C GLY A 238 14.24 13.16 15.09
N ALA A 239 14.80 13.97 15.98
CA ALA A 239 15.63 13.50 17.09
C ALA A 239 14.78 13.08 18.31
N ILE A 240 15.24 12.08 19.09
CA ILE A 240 14.56 11.65 20.31
C ILE A 240 14.64 12.75 21.37
N THR A 241 13.51 13.13 21.95
CA THR A 241 13.41 14.16 22.99
C THR A 241 12.76 13.61 24.27
N SER A 242 13.20 14.14 25.42
CA SER A 242 12.69 13.78 26.76
C SER A 242 11.51 14.63 27.22
N SER A 243 11.18 15.72 26.52
CA SER A 243 10.06 16.61 26.85
C SER A 243 9.52 17.29 25.59
N GLY A 244 8.20 17.22 25.38
CA GLY A 244 7.54 17.67 24.14
C GLY A 244 7.74 16.71 22.96
N GLY A 245 7.32 17.12 21.76
CA GLY A 245 7.47 16.32 20.53
C GLY A 245 6.25 15.46 20.19
N THR A 246 6.37 14.73 19.08
CA THR A 246 5.35 13.80 18.57
C THR A 246 5.74 12.38 18.96
N LEU A 247 4.77 11.59 19.42
CA LEU A 247 4.96 10.18 19.73
C LEU A 247 5.51 9.41 18.51
N ASP A 248 6.57 8.64 18.69
CA ASP A 248 7.09 7.70 17.70
C ASP A 248 6.57 6.28 18.02
N PRO A 249 5.46 5.84 17.39
CA PRO A 249 4.89 4.51 17.64
C PRO A 249 5.78 3.36 17.14
N SER A 250 6.83 3.66 16.38
CA SER A 250 7.76 2.69 15.81
C SER A 250 8.98 2.44 16.68
N SER A 251 9.13 3.14 17.81
CA SER A 251 10.28 3.05 18.69
C SER A 251 9.86 2.93 20.17
N LYS A 252 10.55 2.07 20.91
CA LYS A 252 10.41 1.94 22.37
C LYS A 252 11.76 2.06 23.04
N LYS A 253 11.77 2.70 24.20
CA LYS A 253 12.90 2.72 25.12
C LYS A 253 12.70 1.61 26.14
N VAL A 254 13.73 0.78 26.34
CA VAL A 254 13.71 -0.31 27.31
C VAL A 254 14.85 -0.14 28.30
N ASP A 255 14.53 0.09 29.57
CA ASP A 255 15.49 0.14 30.66
C ASP A 255 15.49 -1.18 31.43
N ILE A 256 16.58 -1.93 31.31
CA ILE A 256 16.80 -3.20 31.99
C ILE A 256 17.67 -2.94 33.21
N SER A 257 17.29 -3.44 34.38
CA SER A 257 18.11 -3.38 35.59
C SER A 257 18.07 -4.70 36.38
N ILE A 258 19.25 -5.13 36.83
CA ILE A 258 19.45 -6.28 37.72
C ILE A 258 20.05 -5.75 39.03
N SER A 259 19.34 -5.92 40.13
CA SER A 259 19.71 -5.40 41.45
C SER A 259 19.85 -6.50 42.49
N TRP A 260 20.68 -6.28 43.51
CA TRP A 260 20.84 -7.22 44.63
C TRP A 260 21.17 -6.46 45.92
N GLU A 261 20.79 -7.04 47.06
CA GLU A 261 20.89 -6.37 48.36
C GLU A 261 22.14 -6.76 49.17
N GLN A 262 22.66 -7.97 48.97
CA GLN A 262 23.78 -8.54 49.74
C GLN A 262 24.99 -8.82 48.84
N PRO A 263 26.23 -8.49 49.25
CA PRO A 263 26.64 -7.88 50.53
C PRO A 263 26.36 -6.37 50.70
N TYR A 264 26.10 -5.63 49.62
CA TYR A 264 25.60 -4.24 49.65
C TYR A 264 24.62 -4.02 48.49
N LEU A 265 23.67 -3.10 48.65
CA LEU A 265 22.74 -2.73 47.58
C LEU A 265 23.51 -2.26 46.33
N SER A 266 23.28 -2.92 45.21
CA SER A 266 23.96 -2.64 43.94
C SER A 266 23.06 -2.96 42.75
N THR A 267 23.34 -2.37 41.60
CA THR A 267 22.56 -2.56 40.37
C THR A 267 23.47 -2.47 39.16
N VAL A 268 23.18 -3.29 38.14
CA VAL A 268 23.70 -3.15 36.78
C VAL A 268 22.53 -2.92 35.85
N SER A 269 22.70 -2.04 34.86
CA SER A 269 21.61 -1.67 33.94
C SER A 269 22.08 -1.52 32.50
N ALA A 270 21.12 -1.63 31.58
CA ALA A 270 21.29 -1.37 30.16
C ALA A 270 20.03 -0.68 29.60
N THR A 271 20.22 0.31 28.74
CA THR A 271 19.14 0.97 28.01
C THR A 271 19.20 0.56 26.55
N LEU A 272 18.07 0.11 26.01
CA LEU A 272 17.91 -0.27 24.61
C LEU A 272 16.88 0.66 23.95
N PHE A 273 17.15 1.06 22.71
CA PHE A 273 16.14 1.61 21.82
C PHE A 273 15.82 0.55 20.79
N LEU A 274 14.64 -0.06 20.90
CA LEU A 274 14.19 -1.07 19.96
C LEU A 274 13.15 -0.44 19.05
N THR A 275 13.26 -0.70 17.75
CA THR A 275 12.33 -0.17 16.75
C THR A 275 11.74 -1.31 15.95
N ARG A 276 10.61 -1.11 15.26
CA ARG A 276 9.92 -2.14 14.46
C ARG A 276 10.52 -2.38 13.04
N TYR A 277 11.74 -1.91 12.78
CA TYR A 277 12.35 -1.86 11.44
C TYR A 277 12.77 -3.20 10.80
N LEU A 278 12.95 -4.27 11.58
CA LEU A 278 13.55 -5.52 11.05
C LEU A 278 12.63 -6.31 10.11
N GLU A 279 11.34 -6.00 10.09
CA GLU A 279 10.36 -6.60 9.19
C GLU A 279 9.73 -5.52 8.31
N ASN A 280 10.48 -4.97 7.35
CA ASN A 280 9.90 -4.07 6.36
C ASN A 280 9.18 -4.90 5.29
N ASN A 281 7.94 -5.27 5.62
CA ASN A 281 7.04 -5.93 4.69
C ASN A 281 6.57 -4.93 3.63
N SER A 282 6.22 -5.44 2.47
CA SER A 282 5.63 -4.64 1.40
C SER A 282 4.38 -5.31 0.89
N PHE A 283 3.38 -4.51 0.54
CA PHE A 283 2.32 -4.95 -0.35
C PHE A 283 2.48 -4.20 -1.68
N THR A 284 2.19 -4.90 -2.77
CA THR A 284 2.34 -4.38 -4.12
C THR A 284 1.07 -4.65 -4.89
N GLN A 285 0.59 -3.64 -5.62
CA GLN A 285 -0.51 -3.74 -6.57
C GLN A 285 0.04 -3.38 -7.94
N THR A 286 0.01 -4.34 -8.85
CA THR A 286 0.54 -4.19 -10.22
C THR A 286 -0.36 -4.84 -11.26
N THR A 287 -1.31 -5.69 -10.84
CA THR A 287 -2.16 -6.43 -11.77
C THR A 287 -3.51 -5.76 -11.96
N ALA A 288 -4.15 -6.00 -13.12
CA ALA A 288 -5.51 -5.53 -13.36
C ALA A 288 -6.48 -5.98 -12.24
N ALA A 289 -6.34 -7.22 -11.77
CA ALA A 289 -7.12 -7.76 -10.66
C ALA A 289 -6.93 -6.97 -9.36
N ASP A 290 -5.70 -6.49 -9.07
CA ASP A 290 -5.43 -5.68 -7.88
C ASP A 290 -6.16 -4.33 -7.95
N PHE A 291 -6.13 -3.69 -9.12
CA PHE A 291 -6.78 -2.40 -9.33
C PHE A 291 -8.30 -2.51 -9.51
N ASP A 292 -8.82 -3.65 -9.97
CA ASP A 292 -10.25 -3.89 -10.13
C ASP A 292 -11.03 -3.93 -8.81
N VAL A 293 -10.35 -4.21 -7.68
CA VAL A 293 -10.93 -4.11 -6.33
C VAL A 293 -11.19 -2.65 -5.92
N GLY A 294 -10.55 -1.69 -6.58
CA GLY A 294 -10.69 -0.26 -6.30
C GLY A 294 -11.95 0.39 -6.91
N THR A 295 -12.37 1.51 -6.34
CA THR A 295 -13.45 2.35 -6.87
C THR A 295 -12.91 3.32 -7.91
N LYS A 296 -13.58 3.40 -9.06
CA LYS A 296 -13.16 4.17 -10.24
C LYS A 296 -14.20 5.25 -10.55
N SER A 297 -13.78 6.46 -10.89
CA SER A 297 -14.66 7.55 -11.31
C SER A 297 -13.97 8.35 -12.40
N GLY A 298 -14.44 8.33 -13.64
CA GLY A 298 -13.74 8.94 -14.78
C GLY A 298 -12.38 8.29 -15.12
N THR A 299 -12.11 7.09 -14.57
CA THR A 299 -10.89 6.30 -14.79
C THR A 299 -11.25 4.86 -15.14
N ILE A 300 -10.38 4.15 -15.85
CA ILE A 300 -10.51 2.72 -16.15
C ILE A 300 -9.25 1.96 -15.73
N VAL A 301 -9.38 0.65 -15.59
CA VAL A 301 -8.23 -0.24 -15.46
C VAL A 301 -8.01 -0.92 -16.81
N THR A 302 -6.81 -0.77 -17.36
CA THR A 302 -6.36 -1.48 -18.56
C THR A 302 -5.42 -2.61 -18.19
N ASN A 303 -5.20 -3.53 -19.12
CA ASN A 303 -4.28 -4.65 -18.93
C ASN A 303 -3.33 -4.77 -20.13
N THR A 304 -2.68 -3.67 -20.49
CA THR A 304 -1.75 -3.63 -21.63
C THR A 304 -0.31 -3.96 -21.21
N ALA A 305 0.04 -3.69 -19.96
CA ALA A 305 1.33 -3.94 -19.32
C ALA A 305 1.19 -4.69 -17.97
N GLY A 306 0.07 -5.37 -17.73
CA GLY A 306 -0.20 -6.19 -16.54
C GLY A 306 -1.33 -5.66 -15.66
N GLY A 307 -1.63 -4.36 -15.74
CA GLY A 307 -2.58 -3.65 -14.90
C GLY A 307 -2.21 -2.18 -14.83
N GLU A 308 -3.02 -1.29 -15.39
CA GLU A 308 -2.77 0.15 -15.34
C GLU A 308 -4.06 0.90 -15.07
N VAL A 309 -3.97 2.02 -14.35
CA VAL A 309 -5.08 2.97 -14.24
C VAL A 309 -4.83 4.14 -15.18
N THR A 310 -5.83 4.43 -16.01
CA THR A 310 -5.84 5.57 -16.93
C THR A 310 -7.16 6.32 -16.82
N LEU A 311 -7.28 7.48 -17.45
CA LEU A 311 -8.57 8.15 -17.63
C LEU A 311 -9.50 7.26 -18.46
N GLY A 312 -10.81 7.34 -18.23
CA GLY A 312 -11.84 6.58 -18.97
C GLY A 312 -12.23 7.26 -20.29
N ALA A 313 -13.22 6.74 -21.01
CA ALA A 313 -13.77 7.41 -22.20
C ALA A 313 -14.52 8.72 -21.86
N GLY A 314 -14.40 9.78 -22.66
CA GLY A 314 -15.08 11.08 -22.49
C GLY A 314 -16.49 11.07 -23.08
N GLY A 315 -17.47 11.44 -22.26
CA GLY A 315 -18.90 11.11 -22.36
C GLY A 315 -19.18 9.84 -21.55
N TYR A 316 -19.89 9.97 -20.42
CA TYR A 316 -20.04 8.92 -19.40
C TYR A 316 -20.66 7.59 -19.88
N GLY A 317 -21.22 7.52 -21.10
CA GLY A 317 -21.85 6.33 -21.66
C GLY A 317 -21.04 5.62 -22.74
N ASP A 318 -21.30 4.34 -22.93
CA ASP A 318 -20.85 3.55 -24.09
C ASP A 318 -22.05 3.34 -25.02
N TRP A 319 -21.98 3.87 -26.25
CA TRP A 319 -23.03 3.67 -27.24
C TRP A 319 -23.33 2.19 -27.50
N CYS A 320 -22.34 1.30 -27.39
CA CYS A 320 -22.55 -0.14 -27.59
C CYS A 320 -23.13 -0.85 -26.35
N ALA A 321 -23.22 -0.17 -25.20
CA ALA A 321 -23.88 -0.64 -23.99
C ALA A 321 -24.94 0.37 -23.51
N PRO A 322 -25.96 0.69 -24.34
CA PRO A 322 -26.96 1.68 -23.99
C PRO A 322 -27.76 1.25 -22.76
N ASN A 323 -28.18 2.21 -21.94
CA ASN A 323 -29.05 1.98 -20.79
C ASN A 323 -30.13 3.06 -20.66
N LEU A 324 -31.26 2.70 -20.05
CA LEU A 324 -32.32 3.62 -19.65
C LEU A 324 -32.15 3.96 -18.16
N SER A 325 -31.03 4.58 -17.80
CA SER A 325 -30.74 4.93 -16.39
C SER A 325 -31.33 6.27 -15.95
N ILE A 326 -31.73 7.11 -16.90
CA ILE A 326 -32.27 8.44 -16.63
C ILE A 326 -33.79 8.36 -16.51
N THR A 327 -34.35 9.13 -15.56
CA THR A 327 -35.79 9.12 -15.27
C THR A 327 -36.57 9.56 -16.51
N ALA A 328 -37.47 8.69 -16.97
CA ALA A 328 -38.37 9.00 -18.08
C ALA A 328 -39.34 10.13 -17.68
N LEU A 329 -39.75 10.92 -18.68
CA LEU A 329 -40.66 12.04 -18.51
C LEU A 329 -41.98 11.73 -19.25
N ASP A 330 -43.08 11.82 -18.50
CA ASP A 330 -44.45 11.75 -19.00
C ASP A 330 -44.77 12.99 -19.84
N LEU A 331 -45.18 12.80 -21.09
CA LEU A 331 -45.55 13.89 -21.97
C LEU A 331 -47.05 14.22 -21.86
N PRO A 332 -47.46 15.49 -22.03
CA PRO A 332 -48.81 15.92 -21.68
C PRO A 332 -49.91 15.25 -22.53
N LYS A 333 -51.03 14.92 -21.87
CA LYS A 333 -52.23 14.29 -22.45
C LYS A 333 -51.96 12.92 -23.14
N SER A 334 -51.11 12.07 -22.54
CA SER A 334 -50.72 10.77 -23.12
C SER A 334 -50.11 10.97 -24.50
N GLY A 335 -49.13 11.89 -24.55
CA GLY A 335 -48.64 12.51 -25.76
C GLY A 335 -48.20 11.47 -26.77
N ALA A 336 -48.97 11.29 -27.84
CA ALA A 336 -48.64 10.39 -28.93
C ALA A 336 -47.46 10.97 -29.74
N ALA A 337 -46.28 10.93 -29.13
CA ALA A 337 -45.08 11.59 -29.57
C ALA A 337 -44.50 10.86 -30.78
N ASN A 338 -44.39 11.60 -31.89
CA ASN A 338 -43.99 11.05 -33.18
C ASN A 338 -42.82 11.78 -33.83
N ALA A 339 -42.44 12.94 -33.29
CA ALA A 339 -41.37 13.76 -33.82
C ALA A 339 -40.54 14.34 -32.68
N LEU A 340 -39.22 14.38 -32.89
CA LEU A 340 -38.26 14.86 -31.91
C LEU A 340 -37.10 15.58 -32.59
N THR A 341 -36.73 16.74 -32.05
CA THR A 341 -35.45 17.40 -32.30
C THR A 341 -34.88 17.92 -30.98
N ALA A 342 -33.58 18.09 -30.89
CA ALA A 342 -32.92 18.57 -29.70
C ALA A 342 -31.73 19.47 -30.01
N ILE A 343 -31.45 20.37 -29.08
CA ILE A 343 -30.25 21.19 -28.99
C ILE A 343 -29.72 21.06 -27.56
N GLU A 344 -28.51 21.54 -27.29
CA GLU A 344 -27.96 21.54 -25.93
C GLU A 344 -28.93 22.23 -24.93
N GLY A 345 -29.26 21.51 -23.86
CA GLY A 345 -30.19 21.93 -22.81
C GLY A 345 -31.70 21.90 -23.16
N LYS A 346 -32.11 21.55 -24.40
CA LYS A 346 -33.53 21.48 -24.78
C LYS A 346 -33.86 20.35 -25.76
N ALA A 347 -35.01 19.70 -25.53
CA ALA A 347 -35.64 18.82 -26.50
C ALA A 347 -37.05 19.32 -26.88
N PHE A 348 -37.43 19.08 -28.12
CA PHE A 348 -38.65 19.57 -28.75
C PHE A 348 -39.44 18.37 -29.26
N ALA A 349 -40.53 18.04 -28.58
CA ALA A 349 -41.36 16.89 -28.91
C ALA A 349 -42.66 17.32 -29.59
N GLY A 350 -42.94 16.74 -30.75
CA GLY A 350 -44.25 16.80 -31.39
C GLY A 350 -45.15 15.68 -30.86
N THR A 351 -46.27 16.03 -30.26
CA THR A 351 -47.11 15.11 -29.44
C THR A 351 -48.54 14.92 -29.97
N GLY A 352 -48.91 15.61 -31.06
CA GLY A 352 -50.29 15.63 -31.56
C GLY A 352 -50.54 14.70 -32.75
N ASN A 353 -50.68 13.39 -32.54
CA ASN A 353 -51.17 12.46 -33.61
C ASN A 353 -52.69 12.54 -33.82
N ASP A 354 -53.43 13.17 -32.91
CA ASP A 354 -54.82 13.56 -33.07
C ASP A 354 -54.97 15.06 -32.75
N SER A 355 -56.01 15.70 -33.31
CA SER A 355 -56.26 17.14 -33.13
C SER A 355 -56.82 17.51 -31.74
N SER A 356 -56.87 16.55 -30.81
CA SER A 356 -57.39 16.72 -29.44
C SER A 356 -56.30 16.67 -28.35
N GLY A 357 -55.12 16.11 -28.66
CA GLY A 357 -53.93 16.09 -27.82
C GLY A 357 -53.05 17.34 -27.99
N VAL A 358 -52.11 17.55 -27.06
CA VAL A 358 -51.14 18.65 -27.15
C VAL A 358 -50.31 18.48 -28.43
N SER A 359 -50.19 19.52 -29.25
CA SER A 359 -49.38 19.48 -30.48
C SER A 359 -47.89 19.39 -30.20
N PHE A 360 -47.41 20.11 -29.18
CA PHE A 360 -46.00 20.30 -28.92
C PHE A 360 -45.67 20.46 -27.43
N ALA A 361 -44.56 19.87 -27.01
CA ALA A 361 -43.96 20.05 -25.69
C ALA A 361 -42.48 20.51 -25.80
N ASN A 362 -42.13 21.55 -25.05
CA ASN A 362 -40.73 22.01 -24.92
C ASN A 362 -40.15 21.48 -23.61
N ILE A 363 -39.06 20.74 -23.69
CA ILE A 363 -38.45 20.01 -22.57
C ILE A 363 -37.11 20.66 -22.29
N ALA A 364 -36.92 21.21 -21.09
CA ALA A 364 -35.60 21.61 -20.62
C ALA A 364 -34.87 20.42 -20.04
N ILE A 365 -33.58 20.34 -20.34
CA ILE A 365 -32.68 19.27 -19.89
C ILE A 365 -31.54 19.94 -19.12
N THR A 366 -31.34 19.53 -17.87
CA THR A 366 -30.27 20.09 -17.04
C THR A 366 -28.92 19.50 -17.44
N ASN A 367 -27.89 20.34 -17.50
CA ASN A 367 -26.50 19.88 -17.56
C ASN A 367 -26.01 19.46 -16.15
N THR A 368 -26.64 18.44 -15.60
CA THR A 368 -26.23 17.75 -14.37
C THR A 368 -25.97 16.30 -14.70
N ASN A 369 -25.21 15.58 -13.88
CA ASN A 369 -25.05 14.14 -14.04
C ASN A 369 -25.69 13.37 -12.86
N PRO A 370 -26.80 12.64 -13.06
CA PRO A 370 -27.53 12.47 -14.32
C PRO A 370 -28.35 13.71 -14.72
N PRO A 371 -28.67 13.90 -16.01
CA PRO A 371 -29.48 15.02 -16.46
C PRO A 371 -30.93 14.82 -16.04
N THR A 372 -31.65 15.92 -15.81
CA THR A 372 -33.08 15.91 -15.47
C THR A 372 -33.88 16.62 -16.54
N ALA A 373 -34.97 15.99 -16.98
CA ALA A 373 -35.87 16.54 -17.99
C ALA A 373 -37.12 17.12 -17.33
N ASN A 374 -37.51 18.34 -17.73
CA ASN A 374 -38.73 18.99 -17.25
C ASN A 374 -39.46 19.73 -18.38
N ILE A 375 -40.79 19.64 -18.43
CA ILE A 375 -41.60 20.38 -19.40
C ILE A 375 -41.62 21.86 -19.00
N THR A 376 -41.16 22.72 -19.90
CA THR A 376 -41.15 24.18 -19.70
C THR A 376 -42.41 24.88 -20.22
N GLY A 377 -43.09 24.27 -21.19
CA GLY A 377 -44.35 24.74 -21.74
C GLY A 377 -44.85 23.86 -22.88
N THR A 378 -46.07 24.12 -23.32
CA THR A 378 -46.77 23.34 -24.35
C THR A 378 -47.49 24.25 -25.34
N PHE A 379 -47.74 23.75 -26.54
CA PHE A 379 -48.56 24.39 -27.56
C PHE A 379 -49.54 23.36 -28.16
N ASP A 380 -50.77 23.79 -28.48
CA ASP A 380 -51.89 22.90 -28.86
C ASP A 380 -52.73 23.52 -29.99
N GLY A 381 -53.54 22.71 -30.68
CA GLY A 381 -54.49 23.11 -31.74
C GLY A 381 -54.25 22.49 -33.11
N TYR A 382 -53.21 21.66 -33.25
CA TYR A 382 -52.76 21.11 -34.53
C TYR A 382 -52.32 19.64 -34.41
N LYS A 383 -52.54 18.86 -35.47
CA LYS A 383 -51.83 17.60 -35.63
C LYS A 383 -50.37 17.88 -36.02
N THR A 384 -49.44 17.13 -35.47
CA THR A 384 -48.01 17.30 -35.67
C THR A 384 -47.44 16.11 -36.41
N ASN A 385 -46.82 16.34 -37.56
CA ASN A 385 -46.11 15.33 -38.33
C ASN A 385 -44.60 15.40 -38.11
N ALA A 386 -44.06 16.62 -37.94
CA ALA A 386 -42.66 16.85 -37.65
C ALA A 386 -42.47 18.11 -36.80
N VAL A 387 -41.34 18.18 -36.11
CA VAL A 387 -40.94 19.34 -35.30
C VAL A 387 -39.49 19.69 -35.59
N PHE A 388 -39.19 20.99 -35.58
CA PHE A 388 -37.83 21.52 -35.56
C PHE A 388 -37.77 22.64 -34.53
N GLY A 389 -36.80 22.60 -33.62
CA GLY A 389 -36.66 23.61 -32.57
C GLY A 389 -35.39 24.44 -32.68
N GLU A 390 -35.52 25.73 -32.39
CA GLU A 390 -34.44 26.68 -32.16
C GLU A 390 -34.53 27.19 -30.71
N THR A 391 -33.56 28.00 -30.27
CA THR A 391 -33.52 28.51 -28.88
C THR A 391 -34.82 29.21 -28.44
N ASN A 392 -35.43 30.00 -29.33
CA ASN A 392 -36.58 30.87 -29.04
C ASN A 392 -37.85 30.54 -29.83
N TYR A 393 -37.78 29.65 -30.83
CA TYR A 393 -38.90 29.31 -31.69
C TYR A 393 -38.95 27.80 -31.92
N ALA A 394 -40.14 27.26 -32.09
CA ALA A 394 -40.34 25.91 -32.61
C ALA A 394 -41.18 25.96 -33.89
N TYR A 395 -40.93 25.03 -34.80
CA TYR A 395 -41.60 24.92 -36.09
C TYR A 395 -42.25 23.55 -36.16
N ILE A 396 -43.55 23.52 -36.43
CA ILE A 396 -44.37 22.30 -36.40
C ILE A 396 -44.96 22.11 -37.78
N ALA A 397 -44.67 20.97 -38.42
CA ALA A 397 -45.33 20.59 -39.67
C ALA A 397 -46.69 19.95 -39.35
N THR A 398 -47.74 20.38 -40.04
CA THR A 398 -49.13 20.00 -39.74
C THR A 398 -49.87 19.49 -40.99
N ASP A 399 -51.02 18.85 -40.79
CA ASP A 399 -51.98 18.47 -41.84
C ASP A 399 -53.03 19.58 -42.12
N ASN A 400 -52.78 20.78 -41.61
CA ASN A 400 -53.69 21.90 -41.79
C ASN A 400 -53.48 22.52 -43.18
N ASN A 401 -54.49 22.36 -44.05
CA ASN A 401 -54.56 22.91 -45.42
C ASN A 401 -54.55 24.46 -45.54
N SER A 402 -54.32 25.18 -44.43
CA SER A 402 -54.15 26.64 -44.42
C SER A 402 -52.89 27.10 -43.68
N LYS A 403 -52.18 26.16 -43.02
CA LYS A 403 -51.02 26.40 -42.17
C LYS A 403 -50.16 25.14 -42.05
N GLU A 404 -49.55 24.72 -43.15
CA GLU A 404 -48.74 23.50 -43.18
C GLU A 404 -47.49 23.56 -42.28
N VAL A 405 -46.98 24.76 -41.96
CA VAL A 405 -46.03 24.95 -40.86
C VAL A 405 -46.52 26.01 -39.90
N ILE A 406 -46.56 25.69 -38.60
CA ILE A 406 -46.80 26.64 -37.51
C ILE A 406 -45.47 27.03 -36.89
N ILE A 407 -45.29 28.32 -36.62
CA ILE A 407 -44.16 28.88 -35.87
C ILE A 407 -44.65 29.26 -34.49
N VAL A 408 -44.07 28.65 -33.47
CA VAL A 408 -44.43 28.85 -32.06
C VAL A 408 -43.37 29.73 -31.40
N ASP A 409 -43.81 30.78 -30.71
CA ASP A 409 -42.95 31.62 -29.86
C ASP A 409 -42.73 30.94 -28.50
N LEU A 410 -41.46 30.69 -28.15
CA LEU A 410 -41.07 30.05 -26.90
C LEU A 410 -40.73 31.05 -25.79
N ALA A 411 -40.92 32.35 -26.01
CA ALA A 411 -40.57 33.40 -25.05
C ALA A 411 -41.61 33.59 -23.92
N THR A 412 -42.87 33.13 -24.10
CA THR A 412 -43.96 33.33 -23.14
C THR A 412 -44.69 32.02 -22.85
N ASN A 413 -45.12 31.79 -21.60
CA ASN A 413 -45.89 30.61 -21.21
C ASN A 413 -47.30 31.04 -20.76
N PRO A 414 -48.39 30.56 -21.38
CA PRO A 414 -48.46 29.54 -22.45
C PRO A 414 -47.84 30.01 -23.76
N TYR A 415 -47.24 29.08 -24.51
CA TYR A 415 -46.67 29.37 -25.82
C TYR A 415 -47.78 29.77 -26.80
N THR A 416 -47.43 30.66 -27.73
CA THR A 416 -48.39 31.23 -28.70
C THR A 416 -47.89 31.06 -30.13
N GLU A 417 -48.81 31.06 -31.09
CA GLU A 417 -48.46 31.13 -32.51
C GLU A 417 -47.81 32.48 -32.81
N ALA A 418 -46.54 32.45 -33.23
CA ALA A 418 -45.85 33.61 -33.77
C ALA A 418 -46.29 33.88 -35.21
N GLY A 419 -46.33 32.82 -36.02
CA GLY A 419 -46.61 32.89 -37.44
C GLY A 419 -46.81 31.52 -38.06
N TYR A 420 -46.94 31.49 -39.38
CA TYR A 420 -47.18 30.25 -40.11
C TYR A 420 -46.72 30.35 -41.56
N PHE A 421 -46.42 29.22 -42.18
CA PHE A 421 -46.29 29.09 -43.62
C PHE A 421 -47.50 28.33 -44.15
N ASN A 422 -48.06 28.84 -45.26
CA ASN A 422 -49.16 28.21 -45.98
C ASN A 422 -48.69 27.90 -47.40
N ALA A 423 -48.71 26.62 -47.79
CA ALA A 423 -48.36 26.17 -49.12
C ALA A 423 -49.41 26.65 -50.14
N PRO A 424 -49.06 26.84 -51.43
CA PRO A 424 -50.01 27.33 -52.45
C PRO A 424 -51.18 26.39 -52.74
N PHE A 425 -51.00 25.10 -52.45
CA PHE A 425 -51.99 24.06 -52.66
C PHE A 425 -52.20 23.32 -51.35
N ASN A 426 -53.43 22.85 -51.13
CA ASN A 426 -53.78 21.96 -50.02
C ASN A 426 -52.85 20.74 -50.04
N ALA A 427 -51.97 20.66 -49.05
CA ALA A 427 -51.00 19.60 -48.89
C ALA A 427 -50.69 19.44 -47.40
N ASP A 428 -50.23 18.27 -46.98
CA ASP A 428 -49.78 18.06 -45.62
C ASP A 428 -48.28 18.40 -45.51
N GLY A 429 -47.90 19.08 -44.45
CA GLY A 429 -46.50 19.24 -44.07
C GLY A 429 -46.01 17.95 -43.43
N ASN A 430 -45.13 17.21 -44.11
CA ASN A 430 -44.58 15.93 -43.63
C ASN A 430 -43.31 16.13 -42.80
N GLY A 431 -42.46 17.08 -43.19
CA GLY A 431 -41.19 17.38 -42.55
C GLY A 431 -40.91 18.87 -42.55
N VAL A 432 -40.16 19.34 -41.55
CA VAL A 432 -39.76 20.74 -41.42
C VAL A 432 -38.32 20.84 -40.97
N PHE A 433 -37.57 21.79 -41.53
CA PHE A 433 -36.20 22.10 -41.14
C PHE A 433 -35.94 23.59 -41.33
N VAL A 434 -35.16 24.20 -40.44
CA VAL A 434 -34.77 25.61 -40.55
C VAL A 434 -33.26 25.72 -40.73
N ALA A 435 -32.84 26.47 -41.75
CA ALA A 435 -31.44 26.80 -41.99
C ALA A 435 -31.30 28.33 -42.11
N GLY A 436 -30.79 28.96 -41.04
CA GLY A 436 -30.60 30.40 -40.95
C GLY A 436 -31.92 31.18 -41.01
N ASN A 437 -32.14 31.90 -42.11
CA ASN A 437 -33.37 32.70 -42.34
C ASN A 437 -34.29 32.07 -43.39
N THR A 438 -34.14 30.78 -43.66
CA THR A 438 -34.99 30.03 -44.58
C THR A 438 -35.57 28.82 -43.88
N GLY A 439 -36.89 28.68 -43.94
CA GLY A 439 -37.58 27.47 -43.55
C GLY A 439 -37.79 26.56 -44.75
N PHE A 440 -37.72 25.26 -44.54
CA PHE A 440 -37.94 24.23 -45.55
C PHE A 440 -39.01 23.28 -45.06
N MET A 441 -39.90 22.88 -45.96
CA MET A 441 -41.00 21.99 -45.66
C MET A 441 -41.17 20.99 -46.79
N THR A 442 -41.29 19.71 -46.43
CA THR A 442 -41.63 18.63 -47.36
C THR A 442 -43.14 18.37 -47.34
N THR A 443 -43.70 18.17 -48.53
CA THR A 443 -45.03 17.56 -48.73
C THR A 443 -44.88 16.25 -49.47
N ASP A 444 -45.96 15.61 -49.92
CA ASP A 444 -45.89 14.37 -50.69
C ASP A 444 -44.95 14.47 -51.91
N HIS A 445 -45.02 15.57 -52.67
CA HIS A 445 -44.32 15.68 -53.96
C HIS A 445 -43.27 16.80 -54.00
N PHE A 446 -43.40 17.82 -53.16
CA PHE A 446 -42.63 19.06 -53.27
C PHE A 446 -41.80 19.34 -52.01
N LEU A 447 -40.60 19.87 -52.23
CA LEU A 447 -39.89 20.64 -51.22
C LEU A 447 -40.21 22.11 -51.42
N TYR A 448 -40.77 22.75 -50.39
CA TYR A 448 -41.00 24.19 -50.34
C TYR A 448 -39.93 24.88 -49.49
N SER A 449 -39.60 26.10 -49.85
CA SER A 449 -38.80 27.02 -49.04
C SER A 449 -39.59 28.29 -48.75
N PHE A 450 -39.40 28.86 -47.56
CA PHE A 450 -40.12 30.06 -47.13
C PHE A 450 -39.25 30.98 -46.29
N ASN A 451 -39.60 32.27 -46.30
CA ASN A 451 -38.78 33.31 -45.71
C ASN A 451 -39.00 33.38 -44.19
N LEU A 452 -37.91 33.22 -43.44
CA LEU A 452 -37.88 33.35 -41.98
C LEU A 452 -37.15 34.59 -41.47
N SER A 453 -36.76 35.55 -42.32
CA SER A 453 -36.19 36.84 -41.87
C SER A 453 -37.05 37.56 -40.81
N SER A 454 -38.35 37.26 -40.76
CA SER A 454 -39.22 37.47 -39.60
C SER A 454 -39.97 36.17 -39.29
N ARG A 455 -40.29 35.92 -38.01
CA ARG A 455 -41.02 34.73 -37.55
C ARG A 455 -42.53 34.97 -37.33
N SER A 456 -43.02 36.19 -37.56
CA SER A 456 -44.36 36.62 -37.14
C SER A 456 -45.38 36.74 -38.29
N GLY A 457 -46.55 36.10 -38.19
CA GLY A 457 -47.62 36.12 -39.21
C GLY A 457 -47.35 35.21 -40.42
N SER A 458 -48.10 35.38 -41.51
CA SER A 458 -47.95 34.57 -42.74
C SER A 458 -46.56 34.75 -43.34
N ARG A 459 -45.81 33.66 -43.52
CA ARG A 459 -44.47 33.65 -44.13
C ARG A 459 -44.56 33.45 -45.63
N PRO A 460 -43.92 34.29 -46.45
CA PRO A 460 -44.00 34.15 -47.90
C PRO A 460 -43.14 32.97 -48.38
N GLN A 461 -43.65 32.23 -49.37
CA GLN A 461 -42.86 31.25 -50.11
C GLN A 461 -41.69 31.94 -50.83
N LEU A 462 -40.52 31.29 -50.80
CA LEU A 462 -39.36 31.68 -51.59
C LEU A 462 -39.31 30.89 -52.91
N GLY A 463 -39.51 29.57 -52.84
CA GLY A 463 -39.45 28.67 -53.99
C GLY A 463 -40.04 27.29 -53.68
N SER A 464 -40.10 26.44 -54.71
CA SER A 464 -40.55 25.06 -54.59
C SER A 464 -39.89 24.20 -55.67
N VAL A 465 -39.64 22.93 -55.38
CA VAL A 465 -39.14 21.95 -56.36
C VAL A 465 -39.91 20.64 -56.26
N LEU A 466 -40.30 20.09 -57.41
CA LEU A 466 -40.89 18.76 -57.50
C LEU A 466 -39.78 17.72 -57.33
N VAL A 467 -39.87 16.89 -56.29
CA VAL A 467 -38.85 15.89 -55.96
C VAL A 467 -39.24 14.51 -56.46
N THR A 468 -40.51 14.13 -56.34
CA THR A 468 -41.03 12.84 -56.84
C THR A 468 -42.41 13.00 -57.47
N LEU A 469 -42.71 12.13 -58.44
CA LEU A 469 -44.05 11.98 -59.04
C LEU A 469 -44.85 10.84 -58.40
N PHE A 470 -44.16 9.90 -57.76
CA PHE A 470 -44.74 8.69 -57.18
C PHE A 470 -44.03 8.43 -55.85
N GLY A 471 -44.69 8.79 -54.74
CA GLY A 471 -44.13 8.69 -53.40
C GLY A 471 -44.41 9.93 -52.56
N ASN A 472 -44.00 9.86 -51.29
CA ASN A 472 -44.19 10.92 -50.31
C ASN A 472 -42.84 11.33 -49.73
N LEU A 473 -42.52 12.62 -49.66
CA LEU A 473 -41.32 13.09 -48.97
C LEU A 473 -41.56 13.04 -47.47
N GLN A 474 -40.70 12.33 -46.74
CA GLN A 474 -40.79 12.18 -45.28
C GLN A 474 -39.95 13.25 -44.60
N LYS A 475 -38.69 12.93 -44.29
CA LYS A 475 -37.76 13.87 -43.66
C LYS A 475 -36.94 14.66 -44.67
N VAL A 476 -36.66 15.91 -44.31
CA VAL A 476 -35.61 16.74 -44.88
C VAL A 476 -34.51 16.98 -43.84
N TYR A 477 -33.25 16.80 -44.25
CA TYR A 477 -32.06 17.15 -43.47
C TYR A 477 -31.16 18.08 -44.30
N ILE A 478 -30.67 19.17 -43.72
CA ILE A 478 -29.91 20.19 -44.45
C ILE A 478 -28.48 20.27 -43.94
N VAL A 479 -27.52 20.20 -44.86
CA VAL A 479 -26.09 20.45 -44.59
C VAL A 479 -25.52 21.37 -45.66
N GLY A 480 -25.10 22.57 -45.23
CA GLY A 480 -24.61 23.61 -46.14
C GLY A 480 -25.68 24.02 -47.16
N ASN A 481 -25.35 23.91 -48.45
CA ASN A 481 -26.21 24.30 -49.57
C ASN A 481 -27.04 23.14 -50.14
N TYR A 482 -27.19 22.03 -49.41
CA TYR A 482 -27.91 20.85 -49.91
C TYR A 482 -28.96 20.37 -48.91
N ALA A 483 -30.15 20.06 -49.44
CA ALA A 483 -31.20 19.36 -48.72
C ALA A 483 -31.22 17.89 -49.14
N TYR A 484 -31.28 17.00 -48.16
CA TYR A 484 -31.31 15.56 -48.32
C TYR A 484 -32.67 15.07 -47.85
N ILE A 485 -33.38 14.36 -48.71
CA ILE A 485 -34.78 14.04 -48.49
C ILE A 485 -34.99 12.53 -48.61
N ALA A 486 -35.56 11.95 -47.56
CA ALA A 486 -36.04 10.56 -47.59
C ALA A 486 -37.37 10.51 -48.35
N VAL A 487 -37.44 9.64 -49.35
CA VAL A 487 -38.60 9.50 -50.26
C VAL A 487 -39.25 8.15 -50.04
N ASP A 488 -40.47 8.15 -49.52
CA ASP A 488 -41.25 6.97 -49.20
C ASP A 488 -42.18 6.54 -50.36
N GLY A 489 -42.54 5.26 -50.40
CA GLY A 489 -43.41 4.66 -51.41
C GLY A 489 -42.66 3.94 -52.52
N LEU A 490 -43.35 3.68 -53.64
CA LEU A 490 -42.79 3.01 -54.84
C LEU A 490 -41.92 3.98 -55.68
N ALA A 491 -41.10 4.79 -55.02
CA ALA A 491 -40.21 5.72 -55.67
C ALA A 491 -39.04 4.96 -56.31
N ALA A 492 -38.53 5.45 -57.43
CA ALA A 492 -37.30 4.93 -58.05
C ALA A 492 -36.01 5.42 -57.35
N LYS A 493 -36.17 6.01 -56.16
CA LYS A 493 -35.11 6.60 -55.33
C LYS A 493 -35.65 6.73 -53.90
N GLU A 494 -34.92 6.26 -52.92
CA GLU A 494 -35.26 6.42 -51.50
C GLU A 494 -34.58 7.65 -50.86
N LEU A 495 -33.56 8.20 -51.53
CA LEU A 495 -32.90 9.45 -51.16
C LEU A 495 -32.86 10.40 -52.36
N SER A 496 -33.21 11.66 -52.17
CA SER A 496 -32.99 12.75 -53.13
C SER A 496 -32.11 13.85 -52.52
N ILE A 497 -31.24 14.43 -53.34
CA ILE A 497 -30.33 15.53 -52.98
C ILE A 497 -30.70 16.75 -53.83
N ILE A 498 -31.11 17.81 -53.15
CA ILE A 498 -31.54 19.07 -53.74
C ILE A 498 -30.48 20.14 -53.47
N ASP A 499 -30.05 20.84 -54.51
CA ASP A 499 -29.28 22.07 -54.38
C ASP A 499 -30.21 23.21 -53.94
N ILE A 500 -29.93 23.77 -52.77
CA ILE A 500 -30.68 24.85 -52.13
C ILE A 500 -29.84 26.13 -52.00
N SER A 501 -28.73 26.25 -52.73
CA SER A 501 -27.88 27.45 -52.76
C SER A 501 -28.67 28.73 -53.12
N ASN A 502 -29.74 28.57 -53.91
CA ASN A 502 -30.76 29.58 -54.11
C ASN A 502 -32.13 29.01 -53.69
N PRO A 503 -32.64 29.33 -52.50
CA PRO A 503 -33.93 28.82 -52.02
C PRO A 503 -35.12 29.17 -52.93
N SER A 504 -35.03 30.22 -53.73
CA SER A 504 -36.08 30.59 -54.69
C SER A 504 -36.04 29.78 -55.99
N ASN A 505 -34.94 29.08 -56.26
CA ASN A 505 -34.77 28.25 -57.44
C ASN A 505 -33.93 27.01 -57.10
N MET A 506 -34.58 26.05 -56.42
CA MET A 506 -33.97 24.79 -55.99
C MET A 506 -34.03 23.76 -57.12
N SER A 507 -33.06 22.85 -57.19
CA SER A 507 -33.06 21.77 -58.18
C SER A 507 -32.53 20.45 -57.61
N GLU A 508 -33.13 19.33 -58.00
CA GLU A 508 -32.57 18.01 -57.72
C GLU A 508 -31.28 17.81 -58.50
N VAL A 509 -30.21 17.46 -57.78
CA VAL A 509 -28.88 17.24 -58.35
C VAL A 509 -28.43 15.79 -58.26
N GLY A 510 -28.91 15.03 -57.27
CA GLY A 510 -28.51 13.63 -57.09
C GLY A 510 -29.55 12.82 -56.33
N TYR A 511 -29.34 11.50 -56.31
CA TYR A 511 -30.28 10.56 -55.70
C TYR A 511 -29.58 9.24 -55.32
N ALA A 512 -30.21 8.43 -54.47
CA ALA A 512 -29.84 7.03 -54.26
C ALA A 512 -31.07 6.13 -54.33
N ASP A 513 -30.93 5.03 -55.03
CA ASP A 513 -31.88 3.91 -55.10
C ASP A 513 -31.22 2.73 -54.38
N VAL A 514 -31.81 2.30 -53.26
CA VAL A 514 -31.14 1.37 -52.32
C VAL A 514 -31.83 0.01 -52.27
N ASN A 515 -33.16 -0.03 -52.15
CA ASN A 515 -33.89 -1.29 -51.94
C ASN A 515 -35.39 -1.24 -52.31
N SER A 516 -35.91 -0.11 -52.80
CA SER A 516 -37.33 0.05 -53.14
C SER A 516 -38.32 -0.18 -51.99
N ALA A 517 -37.90 -0.03 -50.73
CA ALA A 517 -38.75 -0.16 -49.54
C ALA A 517 -39.25 1.19 -48.98
N GLY A 518 -38.98 2.29 -49.70
CA GLY A 518 -39.32 3.65 -49.30
C GLY A 518 -38.44 4.20 -48.18
N GLY A 519 -37.84 5.37 -48.37
CA GLY A 519 -37.05 6.08 -47.35
C GLY A 519 -37.95 6.64 -46.25
N LYS A 520 -37.59 6.39 -44.99
CA LYS A 520 -38.32 6.85 -43.81
C LYS A 520 -37.62 8.00 -43.09
N GLU A 521 -36.31 7.92 -42.95
CA GLU A 521 -35.51 8.92 -42.24
C GLU A 521 -34.13 9.04 -42.88
N VAL A 522 -33.55 10.24 -42.82
CA VAL A 522 -32.20 10.51 -43.30
C VAL A 522 -31.44 11.39 -42.31
N TYR A 523 -30.23 10.97 -42.00
CA TYR A 523 -29.25 11.78 -41.28
C TYR A 523 -28.04 12.01 -42.18
N VAL A 524 -27.47 13.21 -42.13
CA VAL A 524 -26.25 13.55 -42.88
C VAL A 524 -25.20 14.08 -41.92
N ASN A 525 -23.97 13.58 -42.02
CA ASN A 525 -22.89 14.06 -41.17
C ASN A 525 -22.61 15.56 -41.42
N SER A 526 -22.04 16.24 -40.43
CA SER A 526 -21.79 17.69 -40.48
C SER A 526 -20.87 18.13 -41.64
N SER A 527 -20.02 17.23 -42.14
CA SER A 527 -19.16 17.47 -43.31
C SER A 527 -19.89 17.29 -44.66
N GLY A 528 -21.12 16.75 -44.67
CA GLY A 528 -21.91 16.54 -45.88
C GLY A 528 -21.31 15.51 -46.82
N THR A 529 -20.55 14.54 -46.30
CA THR A 529 -19.89 13.47 -47.08
C THR A 529 -20.56 12.11 -46.94
N ARG A 530 -21.39 11.91 -45.91
CA ARG A 530 -22.13 10.67 -45.66
C ARG A 530 -23.58 10.95 -45.36
N ALA A 531 -24.46 10.23 -46.06
CA ALA A 531 -25.87 10.14 -45.73
C ALA A 531 -26.17 8.75 -45.18
N TYR A 532 -26.90 8.70 -44.09
CA TYR A 532 -27.35 7.50 -43.41
C TYR A 532 -28.85 7.44 -43.59
N LEU A 533 -29.31 6.49 -44.38
CA LEU A 533 -30.69 6.37 -44.81
C LEU A 533 -31.32 5.15 -44.15
N ALA A 534 -32.49 5.34 -43.55
CA ALA A 534 -33.34 4.26 -43.08
C ALA A 534 -34.53 4.09 -44.03
N THR A 535 -34.85 2.86 -44.40
CA THR A 535 -36.00 2.52 -45.26
C THR A 535 -37.05 1.71 -44.50
N GLY A 536 -38.23 1.50 -45.09
CA GLY A 536 -39.28 0.68 -44.50
C GLY A 536 -38.85 -0.79 -44.38
N ALA A 537 -39.40 -1.51 -43.39
CA ALA A 537 -39.18 -2.94 -43.24
C ALA A 537 -39.83 -3.71 -44.40
N ASP A 538 -39.05 -4.58 -45.04
CA ASP A 538 -39.50 -5.47 -46.11
C ASP A 538 -38.73 -6.79 -46.03
N THR A 539 -39.44 -7.91 -46.17
CA THR A 539 -38.88 -9.23 -45.88
C THR A 539 -37.72 -9.55 -46.81
N GLY A 540 -36.53 -9.74 -46.23
CA GLY A 540 -35.32 -10.09 -46.97
C GLY A 540 -34.58 -8.89 -47.59
N LYS A 541 -34.98 -7.66 -47.23
CA LYS A 541 -34.27 -6.43 -47.59
C LYS A 541 -33.71 -5.78 -46.35
N ARG A 542 -32.51 -5.20 -46.49
CA ARG A 542 -31.89 -4.41 -45.43
C ARG A 542 -32.56 -3.06 -45.27
N GLU A 543 -32.60 -2.52 -44.06
CA GLU A 543 -33.31 -1.27 -43.75
C GLU A 543 -32.38 -0.08 -43.50
N PHE A 544 -31.08 -0.27 -43.27
CA PHE A 544 -30.12 0.81 -43.03
C PHE A 544 -29.03 0.84 -44.09
N PHE A 545 -28.72 2.03 -44.59
CA PHE A 545 -27.75 2.23 -45.67
C PHE A 545 -26.80 3.39 -45.37
N VAL A 546 -25.51 3.17 -45.61
CA VAL A 546 -24.47 4.21 -45.61
C VAL A 546 -24.19 4.60 -47.06
N ILE A 547 -24.40 5.87 -47.41
CA ILE A 547 -24.32 6.37 -48.79
C ILE A 547 -23.23 7.43 -48.88
N ASP A 548 -22.37 7.32 -49.88
CA ASP A 548 -21.38 8.36 -50.18
C ASP A 548 -22.04 9.53 -50.89
N VAL A 549 -22.09 10.66 -50.20
CA VAL A 549 -22.62 11.92 -50.73
C VAL A 549 -21.54 13.00 -50.81
N SER A 550 -20.25 12.63 -50.81
CA SER A 550 -19.14 13.57 -51.01
C SER A 550 -19.32 14.38 -52.31
N SER A 551 -19.64 13.69 -53.40
CA SER A 551 -20.22 14.28 -54.61
C SER A 551 -21.75 14.34 -54.49
N LYS A 552 -22.36 15.42 -54.98
CA LYS A 552 -23.81 15.67 -54.87
C LYS A 552 -24.60 15.31 -56.14
N ASN A 553 -23.91 15.08 -57.26
CA ASN A 553 -24.52 15.02 -58.60
C ASN A 553 -24.69 13.60 -59.14
N GLY A 554 -25.91 13.20 -59.50
CA GLY A 554 -26.26 11.90 -60.09
C GLY A 554 -26.51 10.80 -59.06
N SER A 555 -26.48 9.54 -59.50
CA SER A 555 -26.68 8.37 -58.62
C SER A 555 -25.56 8.24 -57.60
N ARG A 556 -25.88 8.13 -56.30
CA ARG A 556 -24.92 8.06 -55.19
C ARG A 556 -24.63 6.60 -54.81
N PRO A 557 -23.36 6.22 -54.66
CA PRO A 557 -23.01 4.84 -54.36
C PRO A 557 -23.33 4.51 -52.91
N ILE A 558 -23.90 3.32 -52.70
CA ILE A 558 -24.07 2.71 -51.38
C ILE A 558 -22.73 2.12 -50.97
N LEU A 559 -22.23 2.51 -49.80
CA LEU A 559 -20.98 2.01 -49.24
C LEU A 559 -21.20 0.70 -48.49
N GLY A 560 -22.26 0.64 -47.69
CA GLY A 560 -22.63 -0.52 -46.89
C GLY A 560 -24.06 -0.46 -46.42
N SER A 561 -24.53 -1.56 -45.85
CA SER A 561 -25.91 -1.70 -45.38
C SER A 561 -26.01 -2.64 -44.19
N TYR A 562 -27.05 -2.47 -43.39
CA TYR A 562 -27.34 -3.25 -42.19
C TYR A 562 -28.80 -3.69 -42.16
N GLU A 563 -29.01 -4.92 -41.69
CA GLU A 563 -30.31 -5.58 -41.56
C GLU A 563 -30.84 -5.40 -40.14
N ALA A 564 -31.99 -4.74 -39.99
CA ALA A 564 -32.56 -4.39 -38.69
C ALA A 564 -33.34 -5.54 -38.03
N GLN A 565 -33.28 -6.75 -38.61
CA GLN A 565 -33.85 -7.99 -38.06
C GLN A 565 -35.36 -7.90 -37.82
N GLY A 566 -36.09 -7.29 -38.76
CA GLY A 566 -37.54 -7.13 -38.69
C GLY A 566 -38.03 -5.86 -37.96
N MET A 567 -37.13 -5.03 -37.43
CA MET A 567 -37.49 -3.70 -36.93
C MET A 567 -37.95 -2.82 -38.10
N SER A 568 -39.06 -2.11 -37.95
CA SER A 568 -39.50 -1.07 -38.88
C SER A 568 -38.94 0.28 -38.45
N PRO A 569 -37.96 0.86 -39.18
CA PRO A 569 -37.35 2.11 -38.76
C PRO A 569 -38.29 3.31 -38.80
N LYS A 570 -38.05 4.21 -37.85
CA LYS A 570 -38.70 5.52 -37.70
C LYS A 570 -37.70 6.66 -37.58
N GLY A 571 -36.49 6.37 -37.08
CA GLY A 571 -35.48 7.39 -36.81
C GLY A 571 -34.06 6.88 -37.06
N VAL A 572 -33.17 7.76 -37.49
CA VAL A 572 -31.72 7.50 -37.56
C VAL A 572 -30.96 8.75 -37.13
N THR A 573 -29.88 8.56 -36.40
CA THR A 573 -28.92 9.60 -36.05
C THR A 573 -27.52 9.01 -36.00
N VAL A 574 -26.49 9.85 -36.16
CA VAL A 574 -25.10 9.44 -36.00
C VAL A 574 -24.49 10.21 -34.85
N VAL A 575 -23.82 9.47 -33.98
CA VAL A 575 -23.24 9.94 -32.73
C VAL A 575 -21.72 9.75 -32.75
N THR A 576 -21.07 10.24 -31.70
CA THR A 576 -19.62 10.14 -31.51
C THR A 576 -19.13 8.68 -31.59
N GLY A 577 -17.88 8.48 -32.01
CA GLY A 577 -17.26 7.15 -32.07
C GLY A 577 -17.65 6.32 -33.30
N ASN A 578 -18.06 6.99 -34.38
CA ASN A 578 -18.54 6.36 -35.63
C ASN A 578 -19.64 5.34 -35.35
N LYS A 579 -20.65 5.74 -34.58
CA LYS A 579 -21.83 4.93 -34.29
C LYS A 579 -23.05 5.58 -34.92
N ALA A 580 -23.91 4.77 -35.53
CA ALA A 580 -25.24 5.16 -35.93
C ALA A 580 -26.26 4.52 -34.99
N ILE A 581 -27.29 5.25 -34.62
CA ILE A 581 -28.41 4.72 -33.85
C ILE A 581 -29.61 4.68 -34.78
N LEU A 582 -30.18 3.49 -34.92
CA LEU A 582 -31.40 3.22 -35.66
C LEU A 582 -32.51 2.96 -34.64
N VAL A 583 -33.65 3.61 -34.80
CA VAL A 583 -34.81 3.40 -33.92
C VAL A 583 -36.07 3.10 -34.71
N GLY A 584 -37.00 2.34 -34.12
CA GLY A 584 -38.21 1.90 -34.80
C GLY A 584 -39.19 1.11 -33.94
N THR A 585 -39.97 0.25 -34.59
CA THR A 585 -41.03 -0.56 -33.97
C THR A 585 -40.99 -2.03 -34.44
N ASN A 586 -41.77 -2.91 -33.80
CA ASN A 586 -42.04 -4.33 -34.14
C ASN A 586 -40.96 -5.38 -33.79
N ALA A 587 -39.71 -4.97 -33.63
CA ALA A 587 -38.59 -5.77 -33.13
C ALA A 587 -37.63 -4.81 -32.41
N GLU A 588 -36.49 -5.29 -31.89
CA GLU A 588 -35.56 -4.50 -31.07
C GLU A 588 -35.45 -3.03 -31.53
N GLU A 589 -36.09 -2.15 -30.76
CA GLU A 589 -36.56 -0.84 -31.21
C GLU A 589 -35.48 0.23 -31.16
N TYR A 590 -34.37 -0.03 -30.48
CA TYR A 590 -33.21 0.83 -30.43
C TYR A 590 -31.97 -0.01 -30.72
N GLN A 591 -31.32 0.23 -31.85
CA GLN A 591 -30.15 -0.52 -32.30
C GLN A 591 -28.98 0.43 -32.53
N VAL A 592 -27.81 0.06 -31.98
CA VAL A 592 -26.57 0.81 -32.17
C VAL A 592 -25.67 0.04 -33.11
N ILE A 593 -25.31 0.71 -34.20
CA ILE A 593 -24.58 0.17 -35.33
C ILE A 593 -23.20 0.86 -35.37
N ASP A 594 -22.15 0.06 -35.28
CA ASP A 594 -20.79 0.50 -35.56
C ASP A 594 -20.61 0.70 -37.07
N VAL A 595 -20.32 1.95 -37.45
CA VAL A 595 -20.08 2.39 -38.82
C VAL A 595 -18.62 2.82 -39.04
N SER A 596 -17.70 2.42 -38.16
CA SER A 596 -16.26 2.64 -38.35
C SER A 596 -15.73 1.95 -39.62
N ASN A 597 -16.29 0.78 -39.97
CA ASN A 597 -16.16 0.18 -41.29
C ASN A 597 -17.46 0.39 -42.09
N GLU A 598 -17.50 1.48 -42.86
CA GLU A 598 -18.68 1.89 -43.65
C GLU A 598 -19.14 0.82 -44.66
N SER A 599 -18.24 -0.08 -45.09
CA SER A 599 -18.58 -1.16 -46.04
C SER A 599 -19.26 -2.36 -45.40
N ALA A 600 -19.11 -2.50 -44.08
CA ALA A 600 -19.71 -3.57 -43.29
C ALA A 600 -20.18 -3.05 -41.93
N PRO A 601 -21.24 -2.21 -41.89
CA PRO A 601 -21.84 -1.77 -40.65
C PRO A 601 -22.30 -2.96 -39.81
N VAL A 602 -22.03 -2.94 -38.50
CA VAL A 602 -22.33 -4.07 -37.60
C VAL A 602 -22.98 -3.59 -36.32
N ARG A 603 -24.00 -4.31 -35.85
CA ARG A 603 -24.60 -4.03 -34.54
C ARG A 603 -23.58 -4.24 -33.42
N CYS A 604 -23.46 -3.27 -32.53
CA CYS A 604 -22.64 -3.40 -31.32
C CYS A 604 -23.44 -3.29 -30.01
N GLY A 605 -24.64 -2.68 -30.05
CA GLY A 605 -25.50 -2.50 -28.87
C GLY A 605 -26.97 -2.35 -29.26
N GLY A 606 -27.85 -2.33 -28.26
CA GLY A 606 -29.28 -2.11 -28.47
C GLY A 606 -30.12 -2.21 -27.20
N LEU A 607 -31.37 -1.77 -27.27
CA LEU A 607 -32.40 -1.88 -26.22
C LEU A 607 -33.70 -2.35 -26.86
N ASN A 608 -34.38 -3.29 -26.19
CA ASN A 608 -35.77 -3.60 -26.48
C ASN A 608 -36.67 -2.64 -25.70
N ILE A 609 -37.56 -1.95 -26.40
CA ILE A 609 -38.48 -0.97 -25.85
C ILE A 609 -39.87 -1.35 -26.38
N ASP A 610 -40.59 -2.18 -25.62
CA ASP A 610 -41.84 -2.84 -26.04
C ASP A 610 -42.91 -1.89 -26.62
N SER A 611 -42.86 -0.61 -26.26
CA SER A 611 -43.77 0.44 -26.74
C SER A 611 -43.44 1.00 -28.13
N GLY A 612 -42.31 0.62 -28.74
CA GLY A 612 -41.80 1.32 -29.93
C GLY A 612 -41.03 2.59 -29.60
N VAL A 613 -40.13 2.99 -30.51
CA VAL A 613 -39.48 4.30 -30.52
C VAL A 613 -39.87 5.03 -31.81
N ASN A 614 -40.56 6.16 -31.66
CA ASN A 614 -41.13 6.92 -32.78
C ASN A 614 -40.20 8.03 -33.29
N GLY A 615 -39.25 8.48 -32.47
CA GLY A 615 -38.30 9.53 -32.84
C GLY A 615 -37.05 9.51 -31.98
N ILE A 616 -35.95 10.01 -32.55
CA ILE A 616 -34.65 10.13 -31.89
C ILE A 616 -33.97 11.43 -32.29
N SER A 617 -33.26 12.05 -31.35
CA SER A 617 -32.34 13.15 -31.61
C SER A 617 -31.16 13.07 -30.64
N SER A 618 -29.94 13.17 -31.14
CA SER A 618 -28.73 13.10 -30.31
C SER A 618 -28.02 14.44 -30.23
N VAL A 619 -27.46 14.74 -29.06
CA VAL A 619 -26.72 15.97 -28.77
C VAL A 619 -25.39 15.60 -28.13
N LEU A 620 -24.33 16.29 -28.55
CA LEU A 620 -23.03 16.32 -27.89
C LEU A 620 -22.94 17.69 -27.19
N GLU A 621 -22.87 17.66 -25.86
CA GLU A 621 -22.76 18.86 -25.02
C GLU A 621 -21.31 19.39 -25.02
N GLN A 622 -21.15 20.66 -24.64
CA GLN A 622 -19.86 21.34 -24.71
C GLN A 622 -18.79 20.73 -23.79
N ASP A 623 -19.19 20.11 -22.68
CA ASP A 623 -18.33 19.40 -21.74
C ASP A 623 -17.94 17.98 -22.19
N GLY A 624 -18.48 17.52 -23.31
CA GLY A 624 -18.17 16.23 -23.92
C GLY A 624 -19.19 15.14 -23.61
N ASP A 625 -20.25 15.44 -22.86
CA ASP A 625 -21.32 14.49 -22.60
C ASP A 625 -22.19 14.30 -23.84
N ALA A 626 -22.52 13.04 -24.13
CA ALA A 626 -23.25 12.69 -25.34
C ALA A 626 -24.54 11.96 -24.97
N TYR A 627 -25.67 12.49 -25.44
CA TYR A 627 -26.99 11.97 -25.12
C TYR A 627 -27.76 11.68 -26.40
N SER A 628 -28.54 10.59 -26.38
CA SER A 628 -29.63 10.38 -27.32
C SER A 628 -30.95 10.54 -26.58
N TYR A 629 -31.81 11.38 -27.14
CA TYR A 629 -33.15 11.60 -26.66
C TYR A 629 -34.10 10.82 -27.56
N ILE A 630 -35.03 10.10 -26.95
CA ILE A 630 -36.01 9.32 -27.69
C ILE A 630 -37.43 9.63 -27.23
N VAL A 631 -38.38 9.48 -28.15
CA VAL A 631 -39.81 9.48 -27.85
C VAL A 631 -40.41 8.11 -28.16
N THR A 632 -41.15 7.53 -27.22
CA THR A 632 -41.71 6.18 -27.29
C THR A 632 -43.23 6.20 -27.36
N GLY A 633 -43.84 5.05 -27.65
CA GLY A 633 -45.30 4.85 -27.58
C GLY A 633 -45.83 4.52 -26.18
N ASP A 634 -45.07 4.77 -25.12
CA ASP A 634 -45.52 4.58 -23.75
C ASP A 634 -46.68 5.55 -23.41
N ILE A 635 -47.43 5.28 -22.33
CA ILE A 635 -48.60 6.10 -21.94
C ILE A 635 -48.25 7.13 -20.84
N SER A 636 -47.11 6.94 -20.16
CA SER A 636 -46.71 7.74 -19.00
C SER A 636 -45.19 7.94 -18.87
N ALA A 637 -44.45 7.73 -19.96
CA ALA A 637 -42.98 7.68 -19.96
C ALA A 637 -42.43 7.85 -21.38
N GLU A 638 -43.06 8.72 -22.18
CA GLU A 638 -42.82 8.85 -23.61
C GLU A 638 -41.42 9.40 -23.90
N PHE A 639 -40.95 10.39 -23.13
CA PHE A 639 -39.62 10.95 -23.35
C PHE A 639 -38.58 10.25 -22.46
N LYS A 640 -37.53 9.71 -23.09
CA LYS A 640 -36.42 9.05 -22.38
C LYS A 640 -35.08 9.61 -22.85
N ILE A 641 -34.12 9.65 -21.93
CA ILE A 641 -32.74 10.05 -22.20
C ILE A 641 -31.86 8.81 -22.09
N ILE A 642 -31.01 8.61 -23.07
CA ILE A 642 -29.99 7.57 -23.11
C ILE A 642 -28.64 8.27 -23.13
N GLU A 643 -27.82 7.98 -22.13
CA GLU A 643 -26.44 8.43 -22.09
C GLU A 643 -25.56 7.56 -22.99
N GLY A 644 -24.64 8.19 -23.70
CA GLY A 644 -23.70 7.53 -24.57
C GLY A 644 -22.38 8.28 -24.68
N GLY A 645 -21.55 7.84 -25.61
CA GLY A 645 -20.19 8.31 -25.76
C GLY A 645 -19.40 7.41 -26.70
N PRO A 646 -18.37 7.94 -27.37
CA PRO A 646 -17.65 7.25 -28.42
C PRO A 646 -17.02 5.93 -27.97
N GLY A 647 -16.69 5.81 -26.67
CA GLY A 647 -15.57 4.99 -26.24
C GLY A 647 -14.25 5.50 -26.83
N GLY A 648 -13.21 5.73 -26.03
CA GLY A 648 -11.84 5.92 -26.53
C GLY A 648 -11.25 7.34 -26.66
N GLN A 649 -11.90 8.40 -26.17
CA GLN A 649 -11.20 9.67 -25.82
C GLN A 649 -11.04 9.74 -24.32
N TYR A 650 -9.93 10.24 -23.78
CA TYR A 650 -9.78 10.28 -22.33
C TYR A 650 -10.65 11.38 -21.69
N ALA A 651 -11.36 11.04 -20.61
CA ALA A 651 -12.05 11.99 -19.75
C ALA A 651 -11.08 13.09 -19.32
N SER A 652 -11.54 14.34 -19.16
CA SER A 652 -10.67 15.46 -18.78
C SER A 652 -10.09 15.32 -17.37
N ALA A 653 -10.78 14.60 -16.49
CA ALA A 653 -10.33 14.25 -15.15
C ALA A 653 -10.99 12.96 -14.64
N GLY A 654 -10.35 12.34 -13.65
CA GLY A 654 -10.86 11.15 -12.97
C GLY A 654 -10.12 10.85 -11.67
N THR A 655 -10.71 10.00 -10.84
CA THR A 655 -10.10 9.52 -9.60
C THR A 655 -10.21 8.01 -9.47
N PHE A 656 -9.15 7.41 -8.94
CA PHE A 656 -9.10 6.01 -8.56
C PHE A 656 -8.84 5.89 -7.06
N ILE A 657 -9.65 5.11 -6.35
CA ILE A 657 -9.48 4.81 -4.92
C ILE A 657 -9.20 3.32 -4.79
N SER A 658 -8.09 2.93 -4.17
CA SER A 658 -7.73 1.52 -4.00
C SER A 658 -8.77 0.75 -3.18
N GLY A 659 -8.72 -0.59 -3.23
CA GLY A 659 -9.30 -1.41 -2.16
C GLY A 659 -8.57 -1.19 -0.82
N PRO A 660 -9.19 -1.52 0.32
CA PRO A 660 -8.48 -1.48 1.60
C PRO A 660 -7.44 -2.60 1.67
N PHE A 661 -6.18 -2.24 1.90
CA PHE A 661 -5.16 -3.20 2.31
C PHE A 661 -5.27 -3.42 3.82
N ASP A 662 -5.35 -4.68 4.24
CA ASP A 662 -5.38 -5.09 5.64
C ASP A 662 -4.07 -5.81 5.99
N ALA A 663 -3.26 -5.21 6.87
CA ALA A 663 -2.02 -5.81 7.33
C ALA A 663 -2.24 -7.00 8.29
N GLY A 664 -3.47 -7.26 8.74
CA GLY A 664 -3.85 -8.28 9.72
C GLY A 664 -3.60 -7.88 11.18
N TYR A 665 -2.71 -6.92 11.41
CA TYR A 665 -2.34 -6.39 12.73
C TYR A 665 -1.97 -4.91 12.63
N GLN A 666 -1.81 -4.26 13.78
CA GLN A 666 -1.46 -2.84 13.86
C GLN A 666 0.02 -2.64 13.49
N THR A 667 0.28 -1.85 12.45
CA THR A 667 1.57 -1.68 11.79
C THR A 667 1.94 -0.18 11.63
N ALA A 668 3.16 0.13 11.17
CA ALA A 668 3.52 1.44 10.60
C ALA A 668 3.55 1.33 9.10
N PHE A 669 2.85 2.21 8.40
CA PHE A 669 3.11 2.45 6.99
C PHE A 669 4.20 3.52 6.87
N ASN A 670 5.35 3.16 6.32
CA ASN A 670 6.57 3.97 6.33
C ASN A 670 6.66 4.88 5.10
N ARG A 671 6.50 4.29 3.91
CA ARG A 671 6.57 4.97 2.63
C ARG A 671 5.74 4.23 1.60
N PHE A 672 5.43 4.89 0.50
CA PHE A 672 4.89 4.25 -0.67
C PHE A 672 5.65 4.69 -1.92
N ASP A 673 5.76 3.77 -2.86
CA ASP A 673 6.44 3.93 -4.13
C ASP A 673 5.37 3.77 -5.23
N VAL A 674 5.36 4.67 -6.22
CA VAL A 674 4.45 4.62 -7.37
C VAL A 674 5.21 4.73 -8.67
N SER A 675 4.83 3.94 -9.67
CA SER A 675 5.34 4.09 -11.04
C SER A 675 4.28 4.71 -11.94
N VAL A 676 4.63 5.82 -12.59
CA VAL A 676 3.72 6.57 -13.47
C VAL A 676 4.39 6.97 -14.78
N ASN A 677 3.58 7.19 -15.81
CA ASN A 677 3.95 7.96 -16.99
C ASN A 677 3.06 9.21 -17.04
N ARG A 678 3.66 10.40 -16.91
CA ARG A 678 2.96 11.69 -16.90
C ARG A 678 3.41 12.55 -18.08
N PRO A 679 2.68 12.51 -19.22
CA PRO A 679 2.85 13.44 -20.34
C PRO A 679 2.72 14.92 -19.94
N ASN A 680 3.34 15.81 -20.72
CA ASN A 680 3.44 17.26 -20.41
C ASN A 680 2.09 18.01 -20.33
N VAL A 681 1.03 17.44 -20.89
CA VAL A 681 -0.35 17.99 -20.93
C VAL A 681 -1.30 17.28 -19.94
N SER A 682 -0.73 16.51 -19.01
CA SER A 682 -1.48 15.73 -18.03
C SER A 682 -0.89 15.88 -16.63
N ASP A 683 -1.69 15.52 -15.63
CA ASP A 683 -1.24 15.43 -14.25
C ASP A 683 -1.74 14.18 -13.54
N ILE A 684 -0.90 13.66 -12.65
CA ILE A 684 -1.26 12.59 -11.72
C ILE A 684 -0.69 12.85 -10.33
N GLN A 685 -1.57 12.81 -9.35
CA GLN A 685 -1.26 13.12 -7.95
C GLN A 685 -1.95 12.13 -7.01
N PHE A 686 -1.45 12.02 -5.78
CA PHE A 686 -1.93 11.02 -4.83
C PHE A 686 -2.27 11.61 -3.45
N GLN A 687 -3.16 10.92 -2.75
CA GLN A 687 -3.38 11.03 -1.31
C GLN A 687 -3.43 9.63 -0.70
N VAL A 688 -3.10 9.50 0.59
CA VAL A 688 -3.10 8.23 1.31
C VAL A 688 -3.92 8.33 2.59
N ALA A 689 -4.39 7.20 3.10
CA ALA A 689 -5.11 7.09 4.35
C ALA A 689 -4.63 5.86 5.12
N VAL A 690 -4.38 6.02 6.41
CA VAL A 690 -4.06 4.95 7.35
C VAL A 690 -5.10 4.99 8.47
N ALA A 691 -5.65 3.85 8.85
CA ALA A 691 -6.67 3.78 9.88
C ALA A 691 -6.60 2.48 10.70
N PRO A 692 -7.11 2.48 11.95
CA PRO A 692 -7.34 1.25 12.71
C PRO A 692 -8.48 0.42 12.09
N ALA A 693 -8.47 -0.88 12.35
CA ALA A 693 -9.56 -1.77 11.93
C ALA A 693 -10.83 -1.57 12.78
N VAL A 694 -12.01 -1.66 12.15
CA VAL A 694 -13.32 -1.65 12.81
C VAL A 694 -13.90 -3.06 12.72
N GLY A 695 -14.39 -3.61 13.83
CA GLY A 695 -14.90 -4.99 13.86
C GLY A 695 -13.85 -6.07 13.52
N GLY A 696 -12.56 -5.73 13.61
CA GLY A 696 -11.45 -6.63 13.30
C GLY A 696 -11.13 -6.79 11.81
N ASN A 697 -11.67 -5.93 10.94
CA ASN A 697 -11.36 -5.90 9.51
C ASN A 697 -11.25 -4.44 8.98
N CYS A 698 -10.86 -4.30 7.71
CA CYS A 698 -10.68 -3.00 7.06
C CYS A 698 -11.83 -2.60 6.11
N SER A 699 -12.92 -3.37 6.07
CA SER A 699 -14.03 -3.17 5.11
C SER A 699 -15.01 -2.09 5.56
N GLU A 700 -15.21 -1.90 6.87
CA GLU A 700 -16.16 -0.92 7.44
C GLU A 700 -15.48 0.38 7.89
N VAL A 701 -14.19 0.55 7.58
CA VAL A 701 -13.39 1.69 8.02
C VAL A 701 -13.68 2.91 7.15
N ILE A 702 -13.89 4.08 7.78
CA ILE A 702 -13.93 5.38 7.11
C ILE A 702 -12.49 5.88 6.98
N PHE A 703 -12.06 6.21 5.76
CA PHE A 703 -10.69 6.62 5.47
C PHE A 703 -10.62 8.11 5.17
N ASP A 704 -9.78 8.82 5.94
CA ASP A 704 -9.45 10.23 5.71
C ASP A 704 -8.19 10.33 4.83
N PHE A 705 -8.38 10.73 3.58
CA PHE A 705 -7.28 10.87 2.61
C PHE A 705 -6.54 12.19 2.81
N VAL A 706 -5.21 12.11 2.91
CA VAL A 706 -4.34 13.27 3.14
C VAL A 706 -3.09 13.24 2.26
N GLY A 707 -2.50 14.41 2.07
CA GLY A 707 -1.20 14.61 1.44
C GLY A 707 -0.01 14.56 2.42
N PRO A 708 1.19 15.03 2.00
CA PRO A 708 2.41 14.98 2.81
C PRO A 708 2.34 15.83 4.09
N GLY A 709 1.49 16.87 4.11
CA GLY A 709 1.23 17.70 5.29
C GLY A 709 0.21 17.13 6.28
N ALA A 710 -0.30 15.90 6.06
CA ALA A 710 -1.41 15.32 6.80
C ALA A 710 -2.72 16.15 6.75
N THR A 711 -2.96 16.85 5.63
CA THR A 711 -4.20 17.60 5.35
C THR A 711 -4.88 17.07 4.09
N SER A 712 -6.19 17.27 3.97
CA SER A 712 -6.98 16.84 2.80
C SER A 712 -6.83 17.75 1.58
N SER A 713 -6.24 18.94 1.72
CA SER A 713 -6.01 19.89 0.63
C SER A 713 -4.69 19.67 -0.10
N ASP A 714 -3.76 18.92 0.50
CA ASP A 714 -2.42 18.72 -0.03
C ASP A 714 -2.31 17.38 -0.76
N PHE A 715 -1.36 17.27 -1.68
CA PHE A 715 -1.19 16.09 -2.54
C PHE A 715 0.28 15.67 -2.63
N PHE A 716 0.52 14.37 -2.80
CA PHE A 716 1.80 13.85 -3.25
C PHE A 716 1.89 14.04 -4.76
N THR A 717 2.69 15.01 -5.19
CA THR A 717 2.80 15.42 -6.59
C THR A 717 3.90 14.68 -7.32
N THR A 718 3.64 14.28 -8.56
CA THR A 718 4.66 13.75 -9.48
C THR A 718 5.28 14.89 -10.30
N SER A 719 6.32 14.61 -11.09
CA SER A 719 6.84 15.53 -12.11
C SER A 719 6.50 15.02 -13.51
N VAL A 720 6.56 15.87 -14.53
CA VAL A 720 6.42 15.44 -15.95
C VAL A 720 7.51 14.41 -16.28
N THR A 721 7.13 13.36 -17.01
CA THR A 721 8.04 12.27 -17.38
C THR A 721 7.97 11.97 -18.88
N SER A 722 9.04 11.37 -19.40
CA SER A 722 9.05 10.74 -20.72
C SER A 722 9.13 9.23 -20.51
N GLY A 723 7.98 8.57 -20.44
CA GLY A 723 7.87 7.15 -20.11
C GLY A 723 7.70 6.89 -18.60
N ILE A 724 7.84 5.62 -18.22
CA ILE A 724 7.61 5.15 -16.85
C ILE A 724 8.74 5.64 -15.94
N GLN A 725 8.37 6.26 -14.82
CA GLN A 725 9.28 6.67 -13.74
C GLN A 725 8.67 6.35 -12.38
N SER A 726 9.52 5.99 -11.42
CA SER A 726 9.10 5.69 -10.06
C SER A 726 9.33 6.88 -9.12
N PHE A 727 8.35 7.16 -8.27
CA PHE A 727 8.38 8.21 -7.26
C PHE A 727 8.21 7.59 -5.87
N SER A 728 8.99 8.04 -4.90
CA SER A 728 8.98 7.54 -3.53
C SER A 728 8.52 8.63 -2.57
N PHE A 729 7.52 8.34 -1.75
CA PHE A 729 6.91 9.29 -0.83
C PHE A 729 6.87 8.74 0.59
N VAL A 730 7.25 9.58 1.56
CA VAL A 730 7.18 9.25 2.99
C VAL A 730 5.76 9.46 3.49
N ILE A 731 5.22 8.48 4.23
CA ILE A 731 3.89 8.60 4.84
C ILE A 731 4.00 9.45 6.10
N PRO A 732 3.10 10.44 6.32
CA PRO A 732 3.15 11.28 7.50
C PRO A 732 3.13 10.44 8.79
N PRO A 733 4.08 10.64 9.73
CA PRO A 733 4.16 9.84 10.96
C PRO A 733 2.90 9.92 11.82
N SER A 734 2.15 11.02 11.75
CA SER A 734 0.90 11.25 12.50
C SER A 734 -0.24 10.32 12.11
N LEU A 735 -0.18 9.69 10.93
CA LEU A 735 -1.18 8.70 10.49
C LEU A 735 -0.94 7.31 11.09
N ASN A 736 0.24 7.10 11.68
CA ASN A 736 0.63 5.83 12.26
C ASN A 736 0.42 5.83 13.78
N PRO A 737 0.18 4.66 14.38
CA PRO A 737 0.06 3.35 13.74
C PRO A 737 -1.36 3.09 13.20
N GLY A 738 -1.48 2.16 12.25
CA GLY A 738 -2.77 1.68 11.76
C GLY A 738 -2.69 0.27 11.22
N ARG A 739 -3.83 -0.34 10.90
CA ARG A 739 -3.90 -1.70 10.32
C ARG A 739 -4.33 -1.67 8.86
N CYS A 740 -5.12 -0.66 8.51
CA CYS A 740 -5.74 -0.52 7.22
C CYS A 740 -5.07 0.61 6.43
N PHE A 741 -4.81 0.37 5.15
CA PHE A 741 -4.25 1.38 4.24
C PHE A 741 -5.08 1.51 2.97
N LYS A 742 -5.26 2.75 2.51
CA LYS A 742 -5.81 3.08 1.20
C LYS A 742 -5.04 4.22 0.57
N TYR A 743 -5.13 4.31 -0.74
CA TYR A 743 -4.69 5.48 -1.48
C TYR A 743 -5.74 5.91 -2.50
N LYS A 744 -5.62 7.18 -2.90
CA LYS A 744 -6.44 7.81 -3.92
C LYS A 744 -5.53 8.49 -4.94
N ALA A 745 -5.67 8.14 -6.20
CA ALA A 745 -5.02 8.76 -7.33
C ALA A 745 -5.98 9.72 -8.03
N PHE A 746 -5.48 10.89 -8.42
CA PHE A 746 -6.19 11.92 -9.16
C PHE A 746 -5.50 12.09 -10.51
N LEU A 747 -6.22 11.87 -11.60
CA LEU A 747 -5.73 11.95 -12.97
C LEU A 747 -6.44 13.11 -13.68
N SER A 748 -5.70 13.85 -14.50
CA SER A 748 -6.29 14.88 -15.37
C SER A 748 -5.49 15.05 -16.65
N THR A 749 -6.15 15.51 -17.70
CA THR A 749 -5.52 15.84 -18.98
C THR A 749 -6.21 17.01 -19.65
N THR A 750 -5.43 17.86 -20.31
CA THR A 750 -5.96 18.88 -21.25
C THR A 750 -5.94 18.39 -22.70
N ASP A 751 -5.38 17.20 -22.95
CA ASP A 751 -5.38 16.55 -24.26
C ASP A 751 -6.24 15.28 -24.22
N PRO A 752 -7.42 15.26 -24.86
CA PRO A 752 -8.33 14.11 -24.86
C PRO A 752 -7.77 12.87 -25.57
N LEU A 753 -6.57 12.96 -26.19
CA LEU A 753 -5.87 11.83 -26.80
C LEU A 753 -4.70 11.31 -25.95
N SER A 754 -4.39 11.97 -24.83
CA SER A 754 -3.27 11.61 -23.95
C SER A 754 -3.75 11.50 -22.51
N THR A 755 -3.47 10.37 -21.86
CA THR A 755 -3.77 10.14 -20.44
C THR A 755 -2.48 10.01 -19.64
N PRO A 756 -2.43 10.47 -18.39
CA PRO A 756 -1.46 9.96 -17.45
C PRO A 756 -1.76 8.47 -17.19
N ILE A 757 -0.71 7.67 -16.98
CA ILE A 757 -0.82 6.23 -16.73
C ILE A 757 -0.20 5.91 -15.38
N PHE A 758 -0.94 5.17 -14.56
CA PHE A 758 -0.50 4.67 -13.26
C PHE A 758 -0.32 3.16 -13.32
N TYR A 759 0.91 2.68 -13.12
CA TYR A 759 1.27 1.28 -13.35
C TYR A 759 1.29 0.44 -12.07
N ASP A 760 1.84 0.98 -10.99
CA ASP A 760 1.99 0.22 -9.75
C ASP A 760 1.99 1.10 -8.51
N MET A 761 1.58 0.47 -7.40
CA MET A 761 1.72 0.98 -6.04
C MET A 761 2.43 -0.07 -5.19
N THR A 762 3.49 0.33 -4.49
CA THR A 762 4.10 -0.49 -3.44
C THR A 762 4.12 0.27 -2.12
N GLY A 763 3.36 -0.21 -1.13
CA GLY A 763 3.38 0.32 0.23
C GLY A 763 4.31 -0.50 1.13
N ASN A 764 5.24 0.19 1.80
CA ASN A 764 6.17 -0.41 2.75
C ASN A 764 5.65 -0.20 4.17
N TYR A 765 5.65 -1.26 4.98
CA TYR A 765 5.16 -1.21 6.35
C TYR A 765 5.94 -2.11 7.31
N SER A 766 5.86 -1.79 8.60
CA SER A 766 6.56 -2.46 9.68
C SER A 766 5.58 -2.98 10.75
N PRO A 767 5.43 -4.31 10.88
CA PRO A 767 4.57 -4.99 11.86
C PRO A 767 4.72 -4.56 13.32
#